data_AF-A0A2K8SE07-F1
#
_entry.id   AF-A0A2K8SE07-F1
#
_cell.length_a   1.000
_cell.length_b   1.000
_cell.length_c   1.000
_cell.angle_alpha   90.00
_cell.angle_beta   90.00
_cell.angle_gamma   90.00
#
_symmetry.space_group_name_H-M   'P 1'
#
loop_
_entity.id
_entity.type
_entity.pdbx_description
1 polymer ?
#
loop_
_entity_poly.entity_id
_entity_poly.type
_entity_poly.pdbx_seq_one_letter_code
_entity_poly.pdbx_strand_id
1 'polypeptide(L)'
;MRKKIYLLSVLGLIGVPATYTTSCSLLNNNISNLLKNTDIGTLKNNESVTISEAVIKKNSGLSKDDFIVKDIKNDSAIIEGISKYSGNIKVTFKVIRKLDEVLKNPNLGEINNNSQETIKRAIISNNLELKESDFILTNINSNSAIVQGQNDYEGEVKITFAIAKQEKIELSTLLKNTNLGILEDNKSSTILKVILQKNSGLSENDFTINQITKSSAIVSGINKYNGNVTVSFSIRNRVELSTILTNTNLGVLNSKDSKTIKKSIIEKNQNLTEDDFMLESISMNSAVAVGINNYIGKVNVLFQLSAVKPDSIQLKEAIKQTNLGTIVSSEPEEILKGLKIKNPNIDTNFLGVRWNGANGGNGWGNVYSLDKSVYIDVQDSGVDVSFTVDESLESTPLSQVITNTNLGMINSNDQNTILQVVKQKNSSLETKYVEVINIGDNQAIIKSTNIRKYKGQVSVKFTIDTSNAMDLANVVTNRTLGLINSNDQDALKSAVYNKNQQLDINSIKFIDILADSALIVSTNPAKYKGNVRVTFSVDNSNAIDLKTVISKTNLGGIPDSYQSSIKRTLKYLNSSLDESSIKATQISKEKATIVSTNPAKYKGSVDVIFEVKTLVGYWYEWGGAFENKMALDQIDSRYNVIDVSFLYSQHPYAMPTYQPNNPSVIKQAIKKLQSQGRRVLISMGGATGGEMLFRSNQKDELKAAIKQTVEEYGFDGLDLDWEGNSLASSESQKVTSDALKEIKDEYKKENRDFIITMAPELPYLRKAGYAGKSYGTFLNELKDYYDWINPQYYNGWGDGPTVDAQDAAKVGVSAGTIISNDNKEKRGEFFYLVTKYMTSRPGGVDNYFQISPDKFVIGAATNEPAGRGAATKDAINKAFNLLKEDSIHIRGLMTWSVLWDGFEGMIPDQYGSTVAKVEWKRWSYAKWYEDSFGKLKNK
;
A
#
# COMPACT_ATOMS: atom_id res chain seq x y z
N MET A 1 -20.06 -25.00 65.14
CA MET A 1 -21.05 -25.84 65.87
C MET A 1 -22.47 -25.35 65.55
N ARG A 2 -23.51 -26.08 66.01
CA ARG A 2 -24.96 -25.72 66.21
C ARG A 2 -25.38 -24.24 66.05
N LYS A 3 -26.61 -23.84 65.65
CA LYS A 3 -27.92 -24.45 65.22
C LYS A 3 -28.75 -23.30 64.56
N LYS A 4 -29.49 -23.44 63.43
CA LYS A 4 -30.86 -24.01 63.18
C LYS A 4 -32.11 -23.15 63.58
N ILE A 5 -32.88 -22.72 62.55
CA ILE A 5 -34.39 -22.72 62.36
C ILE A 5 -35.28 -21.80 63.25
N TYR A 6 -36.61 -21.55 63.10
CA TYR A 6 -37.83 -21.98 62.30
C TYR A 6 -38.93 -20.84 62.47
N LEU A 7 -40.19 -20.76 61.93
CA LEU A 7 -40.93 -21.23 60.72
C LEU A 7 -42.46 -20.82 60.76
N LEU A 8 -43.05 -20.32 59.65
CA LEU A 8 -44.54 -20.15 59.37
C LEU A 8 -45.34 -19.21 60.35
N SER A 9 -46.65 -18.88 60.25
CA SER A 9 -47.81 -18.97 59.27
C SER A 9 -48.96 -18.00 59.72
N VAL A 10 -50.24 -17.97 59.23
CA VAL A 10 -50.91 -17.67 57.91
C VAL A 10 -52.43 -17.33 58.18
N LEU A 11 -53.11 -16.50 57.33
CA LEU A 11 -54.57 -16.13 57.33
C LEU A 11 -55.09 -15.25 58.51
N GLY A 12 -56.21 -14.48 58.45
CA GLY A 12 -57.03 -14.02 57.30
C GLY A 12 -58.46 -13.47 57.60
N LEU A 13 -58.84 -12.34 56.96
CA LEU A 13 -60.20 -11.94 56.46
C LEU A 13 -61.35 -11.35 57.35
N ILE A 14 -62.13 -10.43 56.72
CA ILE A 14 -63.51 -9.88 57.00
C ILE A 14 -63.71 -8.66 57.95
N GLY A 15 -64.44 -7.62 57.46
CA GLY A 15 -65.14 -6.61 58.28
C GLY A 15 -65.28 -5.18 57.68
N VAL A 16 -66.52 -4.71 57.42
CA VAL A 16 -66.93 -3.35 56.94
C VAL A 16 -68.30 -3.01 57.62
N PRO A 17 -68.97 -1.81 57.57
CA PRO A 17 -68.80 -0.63 56.69
C PRO A 17 -69.10 0.80 57.27
N ALA A 18 -69.13 1.79 56.34
CA ALA A 18 -70.02 2.99 56.30
C ALA A 18 -69.60 4.33 56.97
N THR A 19 -70.19 5.42 56.44
CA THR A 19 -69.71 6.83 56.51
C THR A 19 -70.86 7.85 56.38
N TYR A 20 -70.58 9.14 56.62
CA TYR A 20 -71.44 10.31 56.29
C TYR A 20 -70.61 11.52 55.82
N THR A 21 -71.25 12.57 55.28
CA THR A 21 -70.63 13.57 54.38
C THR A 21 -71.03 15.04 54.66
N THR A 22 -70.23 16.00 54.17
CA THR A 22 -70.62 17.40 53.86
C THR A 22 -69.65 18.00 52.82
N SER A 23 -69.97 19.16 52.21
CA SER A 23 -69.32 19.67 50.99
C SER A 23 -68.85 21.13 51.07
N CYS A 24 -67.79 21.47 50.32
CA CYS A 24 -67.49 22.83 49.85
C CYS A 24 -66.64 22.77 48.56
N SER A 25 -66.63 23.83 47.74
CA SER A 25 -66.03 23.87 46.41
C SER A 25 -64.72 24.67 46.34
N LEU A 26 -63.75 24.16 45.58
CA LEU A 26 -62.48 24.84 45.27
C LEU A 26 -62.14 24.70 43.78
N LEU A 27 -61.42 25.70 43.24
CA LEU A 27 -61.05 25.80 41.84
C LEU A 27 -59.97 24.78 41.46
N ASN A 28 -60.28 23.90 40.50
CA ASN A 28 -59.35 22.91 39.96
C ASN A 28 -58.31 23.56 39.03
N ASN A 29 -57.28 24.17 39.62
CA ASN A 29 -56.09 24.61 38.88
C ASN A 29 -55.21 23.40 38.55
N ASN A 30 -54.93 23.16 37.26
CA ASN A 30 -54.02 22.09 36.87
C ASN A 30 -52.56 22.48 37.15
N ILE A 31 -51.77 21.58 37.74
CA ILE A 31 -50.36 21.81 38.06
C ILE A 31 -49.50 22.12 36.82
N SER A 32 -49.88 21.62 35.65
CA SER A 32 -49.20 21.91 34.37
C SER A 32 -49.18 23.41 33.99
N ASN A 33 -50.08 24.22 34.56
CA ASN A 33 -50.09 25.67 34.35
C ASN A 33 -48.90 26.39 35.02
N LEU A 34 -48.33 25.80 36.08
CA LEU A 34 -47.18 26.32 36.82
C LEU A 34 -45.88 25.59 36.45
N LEU A 35 -45.95 24.28 36.27
CA LEU A 35 -44.79 23.44 35.95
C LEU A 35 -44.46 23.46 34.46
N LYS A 36 -44.02 24.62 33.96
CA LYS A 36 -43.70 24.85 32.53
C LYS A 36 -42.32 24.33 32.13
N ASN A 37 -41.38 24.27 33.07
CA ASN A 37 -40.03 23.73 32.86
C ASN A 37 -40.00 22.27 33.29
N THR A 38 -40.27 21.37 32.35
CA THR A 38 -40.27 19.91 32.59
C THR A 38 -38.88 19.29 32.61
N ASP A 39 -37.89 19.89 31.92
CA ASP A 39 -36.48 19.55 32.13
C ASP A 39 -35.92 20.29 33.36
N ILE A 40 -35.77 19.54 34.44
CA ILE A 40 -35.23 20.05 35.71
C ILE A 40 -33.70 19.99 35.77
N GLY A 41 -33.04 19.43 34.75
CA GLY A 41 -31.58 19.43 34.57
C GLY A 41 -30.85 18.30 35.28
N THR A 42 -29.59 18.55 35.65
CA THR A 42 -28.71 17.54 36.26
C THR A 42 -28.91 17.45 37.77
N LEU A 43 -29.08 16.23 38.29
CA LEU A 43 -29.28 15.90 39.70
C LEU A 43 -28.16 14.99 40.23
N LYS A 44 -27.91 15.09 41.54
CA LYS A 44 -26.96 14.23 42.30
C LYS A 44 -27.46 12.78 42.50
N ASN A 45 -28.78 12.58 42.41
CA ASN A 45 -29.48 11.29 42.52
C ASN A 45 -30.94 11.50 42.05
N ASN A 46 -31.70 10.41 41.91
CA ASN A 46 -33.13 10.44 41.59
C ASN A 46 -34.04 10.33 42.83
N GLU A 47 -33.58 10.74 44.01
CA GLU A 47 -34.44 10.73 45.21
C GLU A 47 -35.57 11.76 45.09
N SER A 48 -36.76 11.39 45.57
CA SER A 48 -37.97 12.23 45.55
C SER A 48 -37.72 13.64 46.11
N VAL A 49 -36.89 13.78 47.15
CA VAL A 49 -36.52 15.08 47.74
C VAL A 49 -35.68 15.92 46.78
N THR A 50 -34.65 15.35 46.17
CA THR A 50 -33.79 16.01 45.17
C THR A 50 -34.60 16.45 43.94
N ILE A 51 -35.50 15.58 43.45
CA ILE A 51 -36.40 15.89 42.34
C ILE A 51 -37.34 17.04 42.72
N SER A 52 -37.96 16.99 43.91
CA SER A 52 -38.86 18.05 44.40
C SER A 52 -38.17 19.41 44.49
N GLU A 53 -36.94 19.44 45.01
CA GLU A 53 -36.15 20.67 45.14
C GLU A 53 -35.75 21.25 43.78
N ALA A 54 -35.40 20.40 42.81
CA ALA A 54 -35.11 20.83 41.44
C ALA A 54 -36.37 21.31 40.70
N VAL A 55 -37.52 20.66 40.87
CA VAL A 55 -38.82 21.10 40.34
C VAL A 55 -39.17 22.51 40.83
N ILE A 56 -39.10 22.74 42.15
CA ILE A 56 -39.37 24.05 42.77
C ILE A 56 -38.38 25.11 42.30
N LYS A 57 -37.09 24.77 42.24
CA LYS A 57 -36.03 25.69 41.76
C LYS A 57 -36.20 26.08 40.29
N LYS A 58 -36.83 25.23 39.48
CA LYS A 58 -37.07 25.46 38.04
C LYS A 58 -38.44 26.05 37.72
N ASN A 59 -39.41 25.96 38.63
CA ASN A 59 -40.80 26.37 38.42
C ASN A 59 -41.28 27.23 39.60
N SER A 60 -41.13 28.54 39.45
CA SER A 60 -41.48 29.52 40.48
C SER A 60 -42.97 29.51 40.82
N GLY A 61 -43.29 29.59 42.12
CA GLY A 61 -44.66 29.56 42.63
C GLY A 61 -45.16 28.19 43.11
N LEU A 62 -44.33 27.14 43.04
CA LEU A 62 -44.57 25.84 43.68
C LEU A 62 -43.82 25.72 45.01
N SER A 63 -44.40 24.98 45.96
CA SER A 63 -43.79 24.56 47.23
C SER A 63 -43.81 23.03 47.39
N LYS A 64 -43.17 22.49 48.44
CA LYS A 64 -43.12 21.04 48.69
C LYS A 64 -44.48 20.42 49.05
N ASP A 65 -45.46 21.24 49.45
CA ASP A 65 -46.80 20.78 49.85
C ASP A 65 -47.83 20.85 48.70
N ASP A 66 -47.41 21.32 47.51
CA ASP A 66 -48.27 21.51 46.34
C ASP A 66 -48.32 20.29 45.41
N PHE A 67 -47.37 19.37 45.55
CA PHE A 67 -47.24 18.20 44.68
C PHE A 67 -46.55 17.02 45.37
N ILE A 68 -46.68 15.84 44.76
CA ILE A 68 -45.89 14.64 45.12
C ILE A 68 -45.19 14.06 43.89
N VAL A 69 -44.01 13.49 44.10
CA VAL A 69 -43.23 12.82 43.06
C VAL A 69 -43.60 11.33 43.03
N LYS A 70 -43.99 10.83 41.86
CA LYS A 70 -44.29 9.41 41.58
C LYS A 70 -43.49 8.91 40.37
N ASP A 71 -43.58 7.61 40.11
CA ASP A 71 -43.04 6.94 38.91
C ASP A 71 -41.58 7.34 38.57
N ILE A 72 -40.75 7.42 39.62
CA ILE A 72 -39.34 7.80 39.54
C ILE A 72 -38.56 6.76 38.72
N LYS A 73 -37.76 7.27 37.78
CA LYS A 73 -36.84 6.53 36.91
C LYS A 73 -35.45 7.16 37.01
N ASN A 74 -34.50 6.68 36.21
CA ASN A 74 -33.13 7.21 36.20
C ASN A 74 -33.02 8.54 35.42
N ASP A 75 -34.00 8.84 34.56
CA ASP A 75 -34.03 9.98 33.63
C ASP A 75 -35.25 10.90 33.83
N SER A 76 -36.19 10.52 34.71
CA SER A 76 -37.51 11.15 34.76
C SER A 76 -38.34 10.78 35.99
N ALA A 77 -39.41 11.53 36.24
CA ALA A 77 -40.45 11.23 37.21
C ALA A 77 -41.79 11.85 36.79
N ILE A 78 -42.88 11.49 37.48
CA ILE A 78 -44.18 12.15 37.38
C ILE A 78 -44.36 13.07 38.58
N ILE A 79 -44.78 14.30 38.34
CA ILE A 79 -45.18 15.27 39.36
C ILE A 79 -46.70 15.36 39.34
N GLU A 80 -47.35 15.00 40.46
CA GLU A 80 -48.80 14.99 40.62
C GLU A 80 -49.21 16.08 41.61
N GLY A 81 -50.13 16.97 41.20
CA GLY A 81 -50.62 18.06 42.05
C GLY A 81 -51.50 17.54 43.19
N ILE A 82 -51.36 18.13 44.37
CA ILE A 82 -52.18 17.82 45.54
C ILE A 82 -52.80 19.08 46.17
N SER A 83 -53.71 18.89 47.12
CA SER A 83 -54.40 19.95 47.87
C SER A 83 -55.19 20.92 46.96
N LYS A 84 -54.56 22.01 46.52
CA LYS A 84 -55.18 23.08 45.70
C LYS A 84 -54.91 22.94 44.19
N TYR A 85 -54.13 21.94 43.80
CA TYR A 85 -53.83 21.61 42.40
C TYR A 85 -54.27 20.19 42.05
N SER A 86 -54.53 19.96 40.77
CA SER A 86 -54.86 18.64 40.22
C SER A 86 -54.13 18.35 38.91
N GLY A 87 -54.23 17.12 38.43
CA GLY A 87 -53.48 16.65 37.25
C GLY A 87 -52.05 16.24 37.58
N ASN A 88 -51.35 15.75 36.55
CA ASN A 88 -49.94 15.36 36.65
C ASN A 88 -49.16 15.74 35.38
N ILE A 89 -47.84 15.74 35.47
CA ILE A 89 -46.93 16.05 34.35
C ILE A 89 -45.60 15.29 34.51
N LYS A 90 -45.03 14.84 33.39
CA LYS A 90 -43.70 14.21 33.39
C LYS A 90 -42.60 15.28 33.44
N VAL A 91 -41.64 15.11 34.34
CA VAL A 91 -40.36 15.82 34.36
C VAL A 91 -39.23 14.91 33.91
N THR A 92 -38.18 15.49 33.35
CA THR A 92 -36.96 14.81 32.90
C THR A 92 -35.72 15.42 33.55
N PHE A 93 -34.69 14.61 33.76
CA PHE A 93 -33.44 15.00 34.39
C PHE A 93 -32.29 14.06 33.98
N LYS A 94 -31.06 14.46 34.27
CA LYS A 94 -29.86 13.61 34.19
C LYS A 94 -29.33 13.33 35.59
N VAL A 95 -29.09 12.08 35.96
CA VAL A 95 -28.36 11.75 37.20
C VAL A 95 -26.87 11.59 36.89
N ILE A 96 -26.01 12.23 37.69
CA ILE A 96 -24.58 11.88 37.75
C ILE A 96 -24.44 10.71 38.74
N ARG A 97 -23.76 9.64 38.34
CA ARG A 97 -23.42 8.50 39.21
C ARG A 97 -21.99 8.65 39.73
N LYS A 98 -21.62 7.93 40.79
CA LYS A 98 -20.21 7.83 41.16
C LYS A 98 -19.51 6.72 40.38
N LEU A 99 -18.23 6.90 40.09
CA LEU A 99 -17.44 5.90 39.38
C LEU A 99 -17.18 4.64 40.22
N ASP A 100 -17.06 4.76 41.54
CA ASP A 100 -16.83 3.63 42.48
C ASP A 100 -18.06 2.72 42.64
N GLU A 101 -19.28 3.24 42.40
CA GLU A 101 -20.51 2.45 42.31
C GLU A 101 -20.54 1.48 41.13
N VAL A 102 -19.69 1.70 40.11
CA VAL A 102 -19.62 0.88 38.88
C VAL A 102 -18.30 0.12 38.78
N LEU A 103 -17.17 0.79 39.02
CA LEU A 103 -15.82 0.22 38.95
C LEU A 103 -15.47 -0.54 40.24
N LYS A 104 -16.27 -1.55 40.58
CA LYS A 104 -16.20 -2.28 41.86
C LYS A 104 -14.96 -3.16 42.00
N ASN A 105 -14.30 -3.51 40.90
CA ASN A 105 -13.11 -4.35 40.85
C ASN A 105 -11.90 -3.55 40.35
N PRO A 106 -11.17 -2.83 41.22
CA PRO A 106 -10.03 -2.00 40.81
C PRO A 106 -8.78 -2.80 40.42
N ASN A 107 -8.69 -4.10 40.73
CA ASN A 107 -7.63 -4.96 40.21
C ASN A 107 -8.08 -5.57 38.88
N LEU A 108 -7.38 -5.25 37.79
CA LEU A 108 -7.70 -5.73 36.44
C LEU A 108 -7.11 -7.10 36.11
N GLY A 109 -6.27 -7.67 36.99
CA GLY A 109 -5.57 -8.93 36.76
C GLY A 109 -4.31 -8.77 35.89
N GLU A 110 -3.99 -9.78 35.09
CA GLU A 110 -2.88 -9.71 34.12
C GLU A 110 -3.34 -9.07 32.81
N ILE A 111 -2.59 -8.07 32.32
CA ILE A 111 -2.82 -7.38 31.05
C ILE A 111 -1.55 -7.37 30.19
N ASN A 112 -1.69 -7.26 28.87
CA ASN A 112 -0.57 -7.46 27.93
C ASN A 112 0.54 -6.40 28.01
N ASN A 113 0.24 -5.19 28.49
CA ASN A 113 1.16 -4.07 28.71
C ASN A 113 0.42 -2.92 29.43
N ASN A 114 1.14 -1.92 29.92
CA ASN A 114 0.58 -0.76 30.61
C ASN A 114 0.21 0.42 29.68
N SER A 115 -0.03 0.19 28.39
CA SER A 115 -0.53 1.28 27.52
C SER A 115 -1.92 1.74 27.95
N GLN A 116 -2.19 3.04 27.79
CA GLN A 116 -3.49 3.65 28.06
C GLN A 116 -4.63 2.89 27.37
N GLU A 117 -4.42 2.43 26.12
CA GLU A 117 -5.41 1.65 25.38
C GLU A 117 -5.66 0.27 26.00
N THR A 118 -4.60 -0.46 26.37
CA THR A 118 -4.74 -1.81 26.98
C THR A 118 -5.43 -1.73 28.34
N ILE A 119 -5.10 -0.71 29.15
CA ILE A 119 -5.75 -0.46 30.45
C ILE A 119 -7.22 -0.05 30.24
N LYS A 120 -7.53 0.86 29.30
CA LYS A 120 -8.91 1.25 28.95
C LYS A 120 -9.76 0.04 28.53
N ARG A 121 -9.25 -0.81 27.62
CA ARG A 121 -9.93 -2.04 27.22
C ARG A 121 -10.19 -2.97 28.42
N ALA A 122 -9.21 -3.15 29.31
CA ALA A 122 -9.36 -4.02 30.49
C ALA A 122 -10.39 -3.48 31.50
N ILE A 123 -10.47 -2.15 31.69
CA ILE A 123 -11.53 -1.54 32.52
C ILE A 123 -12.92 -1.83 31.92
N ILE A 124 -13.09 -1.60 30.61
CA ILE A 124 -14.38 -1.78 29.92
C ILE A 124 -14.81 -3.25 29.93
N SER A 125 -13.90 -4.18 29.61
CA SER A 125 -14.18 -5.63 29.64
C SER A 125 -14.60 -6.12 31.03
N ASN A 126 -14.03 -5.56 32.10
CA ASN A 126 -14.34 -5.95 33.48
C ASN A 126 -15.56 -5.21 34.06
N ASN A 127 -16.00 -4.10 33.43
CA ASN A 127 -17.07 -3.22 33.94
C ASN A 127 -17.97 -2.76 32.77
N LEU A 128 -18.80 -3.68 32.25
CA LEU A 128 -19.59 -3.53 31.01
C LEU A 128 -20.60 -2.36 30.99
N GLU A 129 -20.85 -1.67 32.12
CA GLU A 129 -21.63 -0.43 32.19
C GLU A 129 -20.85 0.82 31.74
N LEU A 130 -19.51 0.76 31.67
CA LEU A 130 -18.64 1.89 31.31
C LEU A 130 -18.20 1.82 29.85
N LYS A 131 -18.24 2.97 29.16
CA LYS A 131 -17.67 3.18 27.82
C LYS A 131 -16.37 3.97 27.90
N GLU A 132 -15.62 4.01 26.81
CA GLU A 132 -14.35 4.75 26.74
C GLU A 132 -14.50 6.28 26.84
N SER A 133 -15.72 6.79 26.65
CA SER A 133 -16.13 8.19 26.87
C SER A 133 -16.36 8.55 28.34
N ASP A 134 -16.51 7.55 29.21
CA ASP A 134 -17.11 7.73 30.53
C ASP A 134 -16.03 7.95 31.61
N PHE A 135 -14.76 7.89 31.21
CA PHE A 135 -13.60 8.13 32.05
C PHE A 135 -12.34 8.48 31.24
N ILE A 136 -11.39 9.15 31.87
CA ILE A 136 -9.99 9.26 31.40
C ILE A 136 -9.04 8.54 32.35
N LEU A 137 -7.83 8.24 31.85
CA LEU A 137 -6.75 7.69 32.65
C LEU A 137 -5.70 8.74 32.94
N THR A 138 -5.29 8.82 34.19
CA THR A 138 -4.17 9.65 34.67
C THR A 138 -3.20 8.80 35.48
N ASN A 139 -1.99 9.30 35.71
CA ASN A 139 -0.97 8.67 36.57
C ASN A 139 -0.74 7.17 36.25
N ILE A 140 -0.59 6.83 34.97
CA ILE A 140 -0.30 5.47 34.51
C ILE A 140 1.14 5.09 34.91
N ASN A 141 1.27 4.00 35.64
CA ASN A 141 2.52 3.42 36.15
C ASN A 141 2.74 2.03 35.52
N SER A 142 3.75 1.29 36.00
CA SER A 142 4.05 -0.08 35.55
C SER A 142 3.02 -1.14 35.99
N ASN A 143 2.22 -0.86 37.03
CA ASN A 143 1.31 -1.81 37.68
C ASN A 143 -0.02 -1.19 38.17
N SER A 144 -0.28 0.07 37.83
CA SER A 144 -1.42 0.84 38.34
C SER A 144 -1.70 2.08 37.50
N ALA A 145 -2.91 2.63 37.63
CA ALA A 145 -3.32 3.91 37.06
C ALA A 145 -4.44 4.53 37.91
N ILE A 146 -4.83 5.77 37.63
CA ILE A 146 -6.05 6.39 38.16
C ILE A 146 -7.07 6.51 37.03
N VAL A 147 -8.31 6.12 37.34
CA VAL A 147 -9.48 6.27 36.47
C VAL A 147 -10.30 7.43 37.00
N GLN A 148 -10.47 8.49 36.21
CA GLN A 148 -11.22 9.70 36.59
C GLN A 148 -12.51 9.77 35.76
N GLY A 149 -13.66 9.81 36.44
CA GLY A 149 -14.98 9.78 35.81
C GLY A 149 -15.27 11.03 34.96
N GLN A 150 -16.01 10.83 33.86
CA GLN A 150 -16.48 11.90 32.97
C GLN A 150 -17.91 11.66 32.48
N ASN A 151 -18.50 12.70 31.90
CA ASN A 151 -19.84 12.74 31.29
C ASN A 151 -21.01 12.40 32.23
N ASP A 152 -21.18 11.13 32.56
CA ASP A 152 -22.28 10.58 33.35
C ASP A 152 -21.80 10.15 34.76
N TYR A 153 -20.47 10.15 34.97
CA TYR A 153 -19.82 9.68 36.20
C TYR A 153 -18.90 10.73 36.82
N GLU A 154 -18.85 10.77 38.16
CA GLU A 154 -17.92 11.60 38.93
C GLU A 154 -17.02 10.75 39.86
N GLY A 155 -15.92 11.36 40.33
CA GLY A 155 -14.96 10.76 41.25
C GLY A 155 -13.78 10.05 40.57
N GLU A 156 -12.87 9.52 41.39
CA GLU A 156 -11.63 8.88 40.96
C GLU A 156 -11.45 7.51 41.63
N VAL A 157 -11.02 6.51 40.85
CA VAL A 157 -10.74 5.16 41.33
C VAL A 157 -9.31 4.78 40.92
N LYS A 158 -8.45 4.48 41.90
CA LYS A 158 -7.12 3.92 41.64
C LYS A 158 -7.25 2.44 41.31
N ILE A 159 -6.69 2.04 40.18
CA ILE A 159 -6.67 0.64 39.71
C ILE A 159 -5.26 0.03 39.77
N THR A 160 -5.19 -1.29 39.80
CA THR A 160 -3.96 -2.09 39.77
C THR A 160 -4.04 -3.18 38.69
N PHE A 161 -2.87 -3.61 38.22
CA PHE A 161 -2.73 -4.69 37.24
C PHE A 161 -1.32 -5.28 37.30
N ALA A 162 -1.18 -6.53 36.84
CA ALA A 162 0.10 -7.15 36.54
C ALA A 162 0.31 -7.15 35.01
N ILE A 163 1.57 -7.12 34.55
CA ILE A 163 1.87 -7.29 33.13
C ILE A 163 2.16 -8.75 32.84
N ALA A 164 1.35 -9.35 31.96
CA ALA A 164 1.47 -10.74 31.56
C ALA A 164 2.89 -11.02 31.02
N LYS A 165 3.53 -12.09 31.50
CA LYS A 165 4.77 -12.56 30.89
C LYS A 165 4.47 -13.13 29.51
N GLN A 166 4.87 -12.42 28.46
CA GLN A 166 5.01 -13.06 27.15
C GLN A 166 6.02 -14.21 27.27
N GLU A 167 5.59 -15.43 26.93
CA GLU A 167 6.51 -16.51 26.63
C GLU A 167 7.31 -16.12 25.39
N LYS A 168 8.54 -15.69 25.62
CA LYS A 168 9.51 -15.41 24.57
C LYS A 168 9.90 -16.73 23.90
N ILE A 169 10.01 -16.70 22.58
CA ILE A 169 10.41 -17.85 21.78
C ILE A 169 11.94 -18.01 21.90
N GLU A 170 12.43 -19.23 22.12
CA GLU A 170 13.87 -19.48 22.17
C GLU A 170 14.53 -19.16 20.81
N LEU A 171 15.50 -18.25 20.79
CA LEU A 171 16.16 -17.79 19.56
C LEU A 171 16.80 -18.95 18.77
N SER A 172 17.24 -19.99 19.47
CA SER A 172 17.77 -21.25 18.91
C SER A 172 16.78 -21.99 17.99
N THR A 173 15.48 -21.73 18.10
CA THR A 173 14.45 -22.30 17.20
C THR A 173 14.54 -21.78 15.77
N LEU A 174 15.16 -20.62 15.54
CA LEU A 174 15.37 -20.02 14.22
C LEU A 174 16.86 -19.83 13.87
N LEU A 175 17.70 -19.45 14.85
CA LEU A 175 19.14 -19.29 14.66
C LEU A 175 19.87 -20.65 14.71
N LYS A 176 19.56 -21.52 13.74
CA LYS A 176 20.10 -22.89 13.63
C LYS A 176 21.47 -22.93 12.97
N ASN A 177 21.74 -22.02 12.03
CA ASN A 177 23.00 -21.94 11.29
C ASN A 177 23.99 -21.02 12.03
N THR A 178 24.66 -21.59 13.04
CA THR A 178 25.56 -20.87 13.96
C THR A 178 26.98 -20.66 13.41
N ASN A 179 27.45 -21.51 12.48
CA ASN A 179 28.72 -21.31 11.80
C ASN A 179 28.55 -20.33 10.63
N LEU A 180 29.04 -19.11 10.78
CA LEU A 180 28.95 -18.04 9.79
C LEU A 180 30.00 -18.20 8.68
N GLY A 181 31.10 -18.90 8.94
CA GLY A 181 32.18 -19.16 7.96
C GLY A 181 33.29 -18.11 8.02
N ILE A 182 33.85 -17.76 6.86
CA ILE A 182 34.90 -16.73 6.76
C ILE A 182 34.25 -15.35 6.61
N LEU A 183 34.60 -14.41 7.50
CA LEU A 183 34.16 -13.02 7.47
C LEU A 183 35.32 -12.07 7.11
N GLU A 184 35.00 -10.90 6.56
CA GLU A 184 35.98 -9.86 6.21
C GLU A 184 36.55 -9.16 7.46
N ASP A 185 35.71 -8.94 8.46
CA ASP A 185 36.07 -8.44 9.79
C ASP A 185 35.10 -8.97 10.86
N ASN A 186 35.41 -8.70 12.13
CA ASN A 186 34.56 -9.04 13.27
C ASN A 186 33.65 -7.87 13.72
N LYS A 187 33.22 -6.98 12.81
CA LYS A 187 32.23 -5.95 13.18
C LYS A 187 30.84 -6.56 13.35
N SER A 188 30.07 -6.00 14.27
CA SER A 188 28.68 -6.41 14.55
C SER A 188 27.81 -6.39 13.28
N SER A 189 27.98 -5.39 12.41
CA SER A 189 27.25 -5.27 11.13
C SER A 189 27.59 -6.39 10.13
N THR A 190 28.86 -6.79 10.04
CA THR A 190 29.33 -7.91 9.20
C THR A 190 28.72 -9.23 9.70
N ILE A 191 28.75 -9.45 11.01
CA ILE A 191 28.21 -10.63 11.68
C ILE A 191 26.67 -10.68 11.51
N LEU A 192 25.98 -9.57 11.74
CA LEU A 192 24.52 -9.39 11.56
C LEU A 192 24.08 -9.80 10.17
N LYS A 193 24.73 -9.25 9.13
CA LYS A 193 24.38 -9.52 7.73
C LYS A 193 24.42 -11.02 7.40
N VAL A 194 25.43 -11.73 7.91
CA VAL A 194 25.58 -13.18 7.65
C VAL A 194 24.65 -14.03 8.53
N ILE A 195 24.32 -13.60 9.76
CA ILE A 195 23.27 -14.26 10.57
C ILE A 195 21.93 -14.22 9.83
N LEU A 196 21.51 -13.03 9.37
CA LEU A 196 20.23 -12.84 8.67
C LEU A 196 20.20 -13.59 7.32
N GLN A 197 21.33 -13.61 6.59
CA GLN A 197 21.45 -14.38 5.34
C GLN A 197 21.30 -15.90 5.56
N LYS A 198 21.84 -16.44 6.66
CA LYS A 198 21.81 -17.89 6.93
C LYS A 198 20.61 -18.39 7.72
N ASN A 199 19.85 -17.51 8.38
CA ASN A 199 18.77 -17.87 9.30
C ASN A 199 17.48 -17.12 8.91
N SER A 200 16.80 -17.63 7.89
CA SER A 200 15.57 -17.04 7.35
C SER A 200 14.45 -17.01 8.42
N GLY A 201 13.69 -15.91 8.42
CA GLY A 201 12.64 -15.65 9.42
C GLY A 201 13.08 -14.78 10.61
N LEU A 202 14.38 -14.51 10.76
CA LEU A 202 14.89 -13.48 11.69
C LEU A 202 15.01 -12.11 11.01
N SER A 203 14.92 -11.05 11.82
CA SER A 203 15.18 -9.65 11.43
C SER A 203 16.17 -8.97 12.40
N GLU A 204 16.68 -7.80 12.03
CA GLU A 204 17.61 -7.02 12.88
C GLU A 204 17.02 -6.64 14.25
N ASN A 205 15.70 -6.49 14.35
CA ASN A 205 14.99 -6.14 15.59
C ASN A 205 14.73 -7.34 16.52
N ASP A 206 15.22 -8.53 16.18
CA ASP A 206 14.91 -9.77 16.91
C ASP A 206 16.04 -10.23 17.86
N PHE A 207 17.26 -9.71 17.70
CA PHE A 207 18.40 -10.05 18.56
C PHE A 207 19.42 -8.90 18.66
N THR A 208 20.35 -9.01 19.60
CA THR A 208 21.56 -8.18 19.70
C THR A 208 22.81 -9.07 19.58
N ILE A 209 23.92 -8.50 19.11
CA ILE A 209 25.20 -9.21 18.95
C ILE A 209 26.20 -8.65 19.96
N ASN A 210 26.59 -9.49 20.91
CA ASN A 210 27.39 -9.15 22.07
C ASN A 210 28.64 -10.04 22.16
N GLN A 211 29.60 -9.68 23.02
CA GLN A 211 30.80 -10.49 23.32
C GLN A 211 31.55 -10.99 22.06
N ILE A 212 31.77 -10.09 21.09
CA ILE A 212 32.42 -10.42 19.83
C ILE A 212 33.93 -10.63 20.06
N THR A 213 34.45 -11.76 19.56
CA THR A 213 35.87 -12.15 19.65
C THR A 213 36.53 -12.12 18.25
N LYS A 214 37.69 -12.76 18.10
CA LYS A 214 38.31 -12.98 16.77
C LYS A 214 37.71 -14.15 15.99
N SER A 215 36.85 -14.97 16.60
CA SER A 215 36.29 -16.18 15.97
C SER A 215 34.87 -16.56 16.43
N SER A 216 34.21 -15.71 17.21
CA SER A 216 32.87 -15.95 17.73
C SER A 216 32.15 -14.66 18.14
N ALA A 217 30.84 -14.75 18.33
CA ALA A 217 30.03 -13.76 19.04
C ALA A 217 28.86 -14.46 19.76
N ILE A 218 28.25 -13.80 20.74
CA ILE A 218 27.00 -14.25 21.36
C ILE A 218 25.85 -13.44 20.80
N VAL A 219 24.84 -14.14 20.27
CA VAL A 219 23.61 -13.53 19.75
C VAL A 219 22.51 -13.71 20.80
N SER A 220 21.99 -12.60 21.31
CA SER A 220 21.04 -12.56 22.44
C SER A 220 19.66 -12.15 21.96
N GLY A 221 18.64 -12.98 22.17
CA GLY A 221 17.26 -12.70 21.74
C GLY A 221 16.66 -11.49 22.46
N ILE A 222 16.03 -10.58 21.70
CA ILE A 222 15.29 -9.42 22.23
C ILE A 222 13.83 -9.46 21.78
N ASN A 223 13.02 -8.51 22.28
CA ASN A 223 11.60 -8.38 21.93
C ASN A 223 10.84 -9.71 22.10
N LYS A 224 10.42 -10.35 21.00
CA LYS A 224 9.67 -11.62 21.03
C LYS A 224 10.52 -12.88 21.31
N TYR A 225 11.86 -12.77 21.32
CA TYR A 225 12.77 -13.88 21.59
C TYR A 225 13.49 -13.79 22.94
N ASN A 226 13.95 -14.94 23.44
CA ASN A 226 14.90 -15.13 24.55
C ASN A 226 16.03 -16.08 24.10
N GLY A 227 16.88 -16.48 25.05
CA GLY A 227 18.02 -17.36 24.78
C GLY A 227 19.25 -16.61 24.25
N ASN A 228 20.40 -17.28 24.38
CA ASN A 228 21.69 -16.84 23.85
C ASN A 228 22.22 -17.94 22.93
N VAL A 229 22.64 -17.58 21.72
CA VAL A 229 23.21 -18.50 20.74
C VAL A 229 24.61 -18.03 20.36
N THR A 230 25.63 -18.83 20.66
CA THR A 230 27.00 -18.55 20.23
C THR A 230 27.15 -18.87 18.75
N VAL A 231 27.55 -17.87 17.96
CA VAL A 231 27.92 -18.04 16.55
C VAL A 231 29.45 -18.09 16.41
N SER A 232 29.93 -18.82 15.42
CA SER A 232 31.37 -19.01 15.15
C SER A 232 31.75 -18.59 13.74
N PHE A 233 32.99 -18.12 13.58
CA PHE A 233 33.55 -17.64 12.32
C PHE A 233 35.09 -17.65 12.33
N SER A 234 35.69 -17.40 11.17
CA SER A 234 37.11 -17.05 11.03
C SER A 234 37.21 -15.71 10.31
N ILE A 235 38.11 -14.82 10.73
CA ILE A 235 38.39 -13.60 9.96
C ILE A 235 39.40 -13.91 8.85
N ARG A 236 39.19 -13.37 7.64
CA ARG A 236 40.15 -13.52 6.54
C ARG A 236 41.47 -12.84 6.93
N ASN A 237 42.52 -13.64 7.11
CA ASN A 237 43.88 -13.13 7.27
C ASN A 237 44.32 -12.51 5.94
N ARG A 238 44.75 -11.24 5.96
CA ARG A 238 45.21 -10.51 4.77
C ARG A 238 46.68 -10.11 4.92
N VAL A 239 47.37 -9.95 3.79
CA VAL A 239 48.82 -9.67 3.73
C VAL A 239 49.07 -8.24 3.25
N GLU A 240 50.11 -7.57 3.74
CA GLU A 240 50.51 -6.26 3.21
C GLU A 240 51.00 -6.37 1.76
N LEU A 241 50.40 -5.61 0.84
CA LEU A 241 50.72 -5.65 -0.59
C LEU A 241 52.20 -5.35 -0.86
N SER A 242 52.82 -4.53 -0.02
CA SER A 242 54.24 -4.17 -0.07
C SER A 242 55.21 -5.33 0.14
N THR A 243 54.77 -6.47 0.69
CA THR A 243 55.64 -7.66 0.82
C THR A 243 55.71 -8.48 -0.47
N ILE A 244 54.83 -8.22 -1.46
CA ILE A 244 54.81 -8.92 -2.76
C ILE A 244 55.09 -7.93 -3.90
N LEU A 245 54.46 -6.75 -3.90
CA LEU A 245 54.69 -5.67 -4.86
C LEU A 245 55.98 -4.91 -4.51
N THR A 246 57.11 -5.54 -4.80
CA THR A 246 58.46 -5.08 -4.48
C THR A 246 59.16 -4.38 -5.65
N ASN A 247 58.87 -4.79 -6.89
CA ASN A 247 59.33 -4.15 -8.11
C ASN A 247 58.39 -3.00 -8.50
N THR A 248 58.65 -1.82 -7.93
CA THR A 248 57.84 -0.61 -8.13
C THR A 248 58.16 0.18 -9.41
N ASN A 249 59.33 -0.04 -10.03
CA ASN A 249 59.69 0.61 -11.30
C ASN A 249 59.25 -0.25 -12.50
N LEU A 250 58.20 0.20 -13.17
CA LEU A 250 57.60 -0.47 -14.33
C LEU A 250 58.38 -0.19 -15.63
N GLY A 251 59.28 0.80 -15.64
CA GLY A 251 60.07 1.16 -16.82
C GLY A 251 59.23 1.91 -17.86
N VAL A 252 59.44 1.60 -19.14
CA VAL A 252 58.75 2.28 -20.25
C VAL A 252 57.46 1.55 -20.60
N LEU A 253 56.33 2.27 -20.54
CA LEU A 253 55.00 1.83 -20.94
C LEU A 253 54.55 2.57 -22.21
N ASN A 254 53.71 1.94 -23.02
CA ASN A 254 53.13 2.56 -24.23
C ASN A 254 51.87 3.40 -23.93
N SER A 255 51.33 3.32 -22.71
CA SER A 255 50.13 4.01 -22.26
C SER A 255 50.12 4.08 -20.73
N LYS A 256 49.46 5.09 -20.17
CA LYS A 256 49.21 5.23 -18.72
C LYS A 256 47.83 4.72 -18.27
N ASP A 257 47.14 3.93 -19.08
CA ASP A 257 45.88 3.30 -18.66
C ASP A 257 46.11 2.21 -17.59
N SER A 258 45.12 2.01 -16.73
CA SER A 258 45.14 1.05 -15.63
C SER A 258 45.43 -0.37 -16.08
N LYS A 259 44.96 -0.81 -17.26
CA LYS A 259 45.22 -2.16 -17.77
C LYS A 259 46.68 -2.34 -18.16
N THR A 260 47.28 -1.37 -18.82
CA THR A 260 48.72 -1.34 -19.14
C THR A 260 49.57 -1.31 -17.87
N ILE A 261 49.21 -0.49 -16.88
CA ILE A 261 49.92 -0.38 -15.60
C ILE A 261 49.77 -1.67 -14.76
N LYS A 262 48.55 -2.18 -14.58
CA LYS A 262 48.28 -3.45 -13.87
C LYS A 262 49.04 -4.61 -14.48
N LYS A 263 49.02 -4.74 -15.81
CA LYS A 263 49.76 -5.76 -16.54
C LYS A 263 51.25 -5.69 -16.22
N SER A 264 51.86 -4.50 -16.31
CA SER A 264 53.30 -4.35 -16.03
C SER A 264 53.65 -4.62 -14.55
N ILE A 265 52.77 -4.26 -13.60
CA ILE A 265 52.91 -4.63 -12.19
C ILE A 265 52.95 -6.16 -12.05
N ILE A 266 52.01 -6.88 -12.65
CA ILE A 266 51.89 -8.34 -12.58
C ILE A 266 53.10 -9.04 -13.25
N GLU A 267 53.52 -8.57 -14.42
CA GLU A 267 54.70 -9.10 -15.14
C GLU A 267 56.00 -8.95 -14.33
N LYS A 268 56.11 -7.93 -13.47
CA LYS A 268 57.28 -7.64 -12.62
C LYS A 268 57.16 -8.14 -11.19
N ASN A 269 55.95 -8.43 -10.70
CA ASN A 269 55.65 -8.86 -9.34
C ASN A 269 54.85 -10.16 -9.40
N GLN A 270 55.56 -11.22 -9.79
CA GLN A 270 55.00 -12.56 -9.91
C GLN A 270 54.33 -12.97 -8.58
N ASN A 271 53.20 -13.70 -8.70
CA ASN A 271 52.24 -14.01 -7.63
C ASN A 271 51.20 -12.91 -7.28
N LEU A 272 51.17 -11.77 -8.00
CA LEU A 272 49.99 -10.90 -8.03
C LEU A 272 49.08 -11.20 -9.23
N THR A 273 47.78 -10.97 -9.06
CA THR A 273 46.76 -11.00 -10.13
C THR A 273 46.00 -9.68 -10.20
N GLU A 274 45.17 -9.48 -11.23
CA GLU A 274 44.35 -8.26 -11.36
C GLU A 274 43.31 -8.09 -10.24
N ASP A 275 42.94 -9.19 -9.57
CA ASP A 275 42.02 -9.25 -8.43
C ASP A 275 42.69 -8.96 -7.07
N ASP A 276 44.01 -8.81 -7.01
CA ASP A 276 44.75 -8.60 -5.75
C ASP A 276 45.00 -7.12 -5.42
N PHE A 277 44.92 -6.24 -6.42
CA PHE A 277 45.10 -4.79 -6.24
C PHE A 277 44.26 -3.95 -7.23
N MET A 278 43.86 -2.77 -6.79
CA MET A 278 43.32 -1.69 -7.64
C MET A 278 44.34 -0.56 -7.80
N LEU A 279 44.10 0.36 -8.74
CA LEU A 279 44.95 1.54 -8.96
C LEU A 279 44.21 2.82 -8.59
N GLU A 280 44.94 3.75 -7.99
CA GLU A 280 44.52 5.11 -7.66
C GLU A 280 45.60 6.11 -8.10
N SER A 281 45.25 7.41 -8.15
CA SER A 281 46.19 8.53 -8.33
C SER A 281 47.18 8.39 -9.50
N ILE A 282 46.71 7.92 -10.65
CA ILE A 282 47.51 7.74 -11.87
C ILE A 282 47.93 9.10 -12.45
N SER A 283 49.24 9.29 -12.65
CA SER A 283 49.86 10.48 -13.24
C SER A 283 50.48 10.19 -14.62
N MET A 284 51.36 11.06 -15.12
CA MET A 284 52.15 10.79 -16.33
C MET A 284 53.30 9.78 -16.12
N ASN A 285 53.74 9.58 -14.87
CA ASN A 285 54.95 8.81 -14.55
C ASN A 285 54.83 7.97 -13.25
N SER A 286 53.64 7.87 -12.68
CA SER A 286 53.38 7.13 -11.44
C SER A 286 51.93 6.69 -11.29
N ALA A 287 51.69 5.72 -10.42
CA ALA A 287 50.37 5.34 -9.92
C ALA A 287 50.48 4.78 -8.50
N VAL A 288 49.36 4.61 -7.80
CA VAL A 288 49.30 3.99 -6.47
C VAL A 288 48.52 2.69 -6.55
N ALA A 289 49.17 1.56 -6.30
CA ALA A 289 48.52 0.26 -6.17
C ALA A 289 47.99 0.07 -4.74
N VAL A 290 46.76 -0.43 -4.61
CA VAL A 290 46.04 -0.57 -3.34
C VAL A 290 45.56 -2.00 -3.18
N GLY A 291 45.95 -2.65 -2.08
CA GLY A 291 45.65 -4.07 -1.83
C GLY A 291 44.16 -4.32 -1.59
N ILE A 292 43.61 -5.34 -2.27
CA ILE A 292 42.22 -5.80 -2.13
C ILE A 292 42.16 -7.32 -1.95
N ASN A 293 40.98 -7.86 -1.68
CA ASN A 293 40.70 -9.30 -1.47
C ASN A 293 41.56 -9.99 -0.40
N ASN A 294 42.74 -10.50 -0.77
CA ASN A 294 43.72 -11.15 0.10
C ASN A 294 44.76 -10.18 0.68
N TYR A 295 44.84 -8.96 0.12
CA TYR A 295 45.85 -7.96 0.44
C TYR A 295 45.26 -6.69 1.07
N ILE A 296 46.15 -5.90 1.68
CA ILE A 296 45.92 -4.57 2.27
C ILE A 296 47.11 -3.65 1.96
N GLY A 297 47.06 -2.38 2.38
CA GLY A 297 48.15 -1.42 2.19
C GLY A 297 48.15 -0.72 0.82
N LYS A 298 49.09 0.21 0.64
CA LYS A 298 49.29 0.97 -0.61
C LYS A 298 50.77 1.00 -1.01
N VAL A 299 51.04 0.93 -2.31
CA VAL A 299 52.41 0.93 -2.89
C VAL A 299 52.46 1.85 -4.10
N ASN A 300 53.38 2.82 -4.10
CA ASN A 300 53.60 3.71 -5.23
C ASN A 300 54.45 3.00 -6.29
N VAL A 301 54.02 3.07 -7.56
CA VAL A 301 54.75 2.57 -8.73
C VAL A 301 55.15 3.72 -9.65
N LEU A 302 56.25 3.56 -10.39
CA LEU A 302 56.83 4.58 -11.27
C LEU A 302 57.02 4.03 -12.69
N PHE A 303 56.84 4.88 -13.69
CA PHE A 303 57.00 4.54 -15.12
C PHE A 303 57.39 5.77 -15.97
N GLN A 304 57.72 5.51 -17.23
CA GLN A 304 57.90 6.49 -18.30
C GLN A 304 56.99 6.11 -19.47
N LEU A 305 56.52 7.09 -20.26
CA LEU A 305 55.67 6.82 -21.43
C LEU A 305 56.48 6.89 -22.73
N SER A 306 56.26 5.94 -23.63
CA SER A 306 56.92 5.89 -24.96
C SER A 306 56.23 6.75 -26.03
N ALA A 307 55.29 7.61 -25.65
CA ALA A 307 54.51 8.41 -26.58
C ALA A 307 55.37 9.51 -27.22
N VAL A 308 55.38 9.59 -28.55
CA VAL A 308 55.93 10.76 -29.25
C VAL A 308 55.01 11.93 -28.98
N LYS A 309 55.59 13.01 -28.44
CA LYS A 309 54.87 14.20 -28.00
C LYS A 309 54.19 14.91 -29.20
N PRO A 310 52.87 15.13 -29.18
CA PRO A 310 52.18 15.88 -30.24
C PRO A 310 52.59 17.36 -30.28
N ASP A 311 52.37 18.01 -31.43
CA ASP A 311 52.44 19.47 -31.55
C ASP A 311 51.46 20.15 -30.58
N SER A 312 51.86 21.32 -30.05
CA SER A 312 51.12 21.99 -29.00
C SER A 312 49.85 22.67 -29.51
N ILE A 313 48.72 22.41 -28.84
CA ILE A 313 47.38 22.89 -29.22
C ILE A 313 46.58 23.32 -27.99
N GLN A 314 45.62 24.24 -28.13
CA GLN A 314 44.69 24.59 -27.04
C GLN A 314 43.79 23.39 -26.71
N LEU A 315 43.62 23.07 -25.42
CA LEU A 315 42.78 21.94 -24.99
C LEU A 315 41.32 22.07 -25.49
N LYS A 316 40.80 23.30 -25.53
CA LYS A 316 39.47 23.67 -26.03
C LYS A 316 39.31 23.55 -27.56
N GLU A 317 40.40 23.48 -28.31
CA GLU A 317 40.39 23.24 -29.77
C GLU A 317 40.56 21.74 -30.10
N ALA A 318 41.21 20.99 -29.20
CA ALA A 318 41.39 19.54 -29.31
C ALA A 318 40.11 18.76 -28.94
N ILE A 319 39.37 19.20 -27.91
CA ILE A 319 38.09 18.60 -27.50
C ILE A 319 36.95 19.31 -28.24
N LYS A 320 36.53 18.75 -29.38
CA LYS A 320 35.45 19.27 -30.24
C LYS A 320 34.09 18.66 -29.94
N GLN A 321 34.07 17.51 -29.30
CA GLN A 321 32.88 16.77 -28.91
C GLN A 321 32.92 16.51 -27.40
N THR A 322 32.10 17.25 -26.66
CA THR A 322 32.01 17.19 -25.19
C THR A 322 30.95 16.22 -24.67
N ASN A 323 29.96 15.85 -25.49
CA ASN A 323 29.02 14.77 -25.14
C ASN A 323 29.58 13.41 -25.58
N LEU A 324 29.95 12.57 -24.61
CA LEU A 324 30.58 11.27 -24.83
C LEU A 324 29.57 10.16 -25.16
N GLY A 325 28.26 10.41 -24.99
CA GLY A 325 27.22 9.37 -25.06
C GLY A 325 27.26 8.46 -23.83
N THR A 326 26.82 7.21 -23.99
CA THR A 326 26.83 6.22 -22.90
C THR A 326 28.23 5.64 -22.68
N ILE A 327 28.70 5.64 -21.43
CA ILE A 327 29.93 4.99 -20.96
C ILE A 327 29.62 4.07 -19.76
N VAL A 328 30.58 3.22 -19.36
CA VAL A 328 30.35 2.17 -18.35
C VAL A 328 30.18 2.74 -16.93
N SER A 329 30.88 3.82 -16.61
CA SER A 329 30.86 4.48 -15.30
C SER A 329 31.33 5.93 -15.41
N SER A 330 31.14 6.72 -14.33
CA SER A 330 31.73 8.06 -14.21
C SER A 330 33.21 8.04 -13.79
N GLU A 331 33.93 6.94 -13.95
CA GLU A 331 35.35 6.85 -13.59
C GLU A 331 36.23 7.60 -14.62
N PRO A 332 37.34 8.25 -14.20
CA PRO A 332 38.22 9.01 -15.09
C PRO A 332 38.68 8.25 -16.34
N GLU A 333 38.89 6.94 -16.25
CA GLU A 333 39.35 6.13 -17.39
C GLU A 333 38.26 5.90 -18.43
N GLU A 334 37.02 5.63 -18.00
CA GLU A 334 35.87 5.48 -18.91
C GLU A 334 35.49 6.82 -19.56
N ILE A 335 35.66 7.92 -18.82
CA ILE A 335 35.53 9.28 -19.37
C ILE A 335 36.60 9.53 -20.44
N LEU A 336 37.87 9.19 -20.20
CA LEU A 336 38.94 9.36 -21.20
C LEU A 336 38.77 8.41 -22.41
N LYS A 337 38.30 7.18 -22.20
CA LYS A 337 37.93 6.21 -23.24
C LYS A 337 36.80 6.77 -24.13
N GLY A 338 35.74 7.30 -23.54
CA GLY A 338 34.67 8.01 -24.25
C GLY A 338 35.16 9.26 -24.99
N LEU A 339 36.02 10.06 -24.36
CA LEU A 339 36.64 11.24 -24.94
C LEU A 339 37.45 10.90 -26.20
N LYS A 340 38.27 9.84 -26.15
CA LYS A 340 39.07 9.34 -27.27
C LYS A 340 38.20 8.83 -28.41
N ILE A 341 37.08 8.16 -28.11
CA ILE A 341 36.11 7.69 -29.12
C ILE A 341 35.45 8.89 -29.85
N LYS A 342 35.08 9.95 -29.13
CA LYS A 342 34.48 11.15 -29.73
C LYS A 342 35.47 12.13 -30.37
N ASN A 343 36.73 12.12 -29.93
CA ASN A 343 37.78 13.01 -30.39
C ASN A 343 39.03 12.18 -30.80
N PRO A 344 38.99 11.41 -31.92
CA PRO A 344 40.02 10.40 -32.23
C PRO A 344 41.46 10.91 -32.29
N ASN A 345 41.66 12.19 -32.60
CA ASN A 345 42.98 12.82 -32.72
C ASN A 345 43.59 13.25 -31.36
N ILE A 346 42.86 13.14 -30.25
CA ILE A 346 43.36 13.52 -28.92
C ILE A 346 44.20 12.39 -28.31
N ASP A 347 45.28 12.70 -27.60
CA ASP A 347 46.05 11.70 -26.85
C ASP A 347 45.76 11.83 -25.35
N THR A 348 45.02 10.86 -24.82
CA THR A 348 44.60 10.78 -23.43
C THR A 348 45.76 10.50 -22.45
N ASN A 349 46.95 10.16 -22.94
CA ASN A 349 48.14 10.05 -22.09
C ASN A 349 48.51 11.39 -21.43
N PHE A 350 48.25 12.52 -22.12
CA PHE A 350 48.56 13.87 -21.63
C PHE A 350 47.37 14.57 -20.95
N LEU A 351 46.29 13.84 -20.64
CA LEU A 351 45.05 14.37 -20.07
C LEU A 351 44.64 13.68 -18.77
N GLY A 352 44.00 14.43 -17.87
CA GLY A 352 43.39 13.92 -16.65
C GLY A 352 41.92 14.33 -16.52
N VAL A 353 41.21 13.76 -15.54
CA VAL A 353 39.89 14.21 -15.09
C VAL A 353 39.99 14.52 -13.61
N ARG A 354 39.43 15.64 -13.15
CA ARG A 354 39.60 16.13 -11.75
C ARG A 354 38.31 16.37 -10.98
N TRP A 355 37.21 16.60 -11.69
CA TRP A 355 35.86 16.65 -11.15
C TRP A 355 34.99 15.79 -12.04
N ASN A 356 34.27 14.83 -11.47
CA ASN A 356 33.46 13.87 -12.21
C ASN A 356 32.38 13.28 -11.29
N GLY A 357 31.32 12.77 -11.90
CA GLY A 357 30.24 12.10 -11.16
C GLY A 357 29.09 11.70 -12.09
N ALA A 358 28.09 11.03 -11.50
CA ALA A 358 26.83 10.74 -12.14
C ALA A 358 25.66 10.79 -11.14
N ASN A 359 24.48 11.18 -11.61
CA ASN A 359 23.24 11.21 -10.86
C ASN A 359 22.07 10.88 -11.81
N GLY A 360 21.19 9.95 -11.40
CA GLY A 360 20.07 9.50 -12.24
C GLY A 360 20.49 8.94 -13.61
N GLY A 361 21.69 8.36 -13.72
CA GLY A 361 22.27 7.87 -14.99
C GLY A 361 22.88 8.95 -15.90
N ASN A 362 22.70 10.25 -15.61
CA ASN A 362 23.41 11.34 -16.30
C ASN A 362 24.73 11.65 -15.58
N GLY A 363 25.81 11.84 -16.33
CA GLY A 363 27.15 12.06 -15.78
C GLY A 363 27.90 13.22 -16.42
N TRP A 364 28.91 13.69 -15.69
CA TRP A 364 29.74 14.84 -16.03
C TRP A 364 31.20 14.60 -15.66
N GLY A 365 32.11 15.30 -16.34
CA GLY A 365 33.54 15.31 -16.05
C GLY A 365 34.19 16.62 -16.49
N ASN A 366 35.26 17.05 -15.82
CA ASN A 366 36.11 18.16 -16.25
C ASN A 366 37.50 17.61 -16.61
N VAL A 367 37.82 17.62 -17.91
CA VAL A 367 39.07 17.15 -18.49
C VAL A 367 40.10 18.27 -18.46
N TYR A 368 41.32 18.00 -18.00
CA TYR A 368 42.38 18.99 -17.88
C TYR A 368 43.72 18.46 -18.42
N SER A 369 44.66 19.36 -18.68
CA SER A 369 45.99 19.01 -19.20
C SER A 369 46.95 18.53 -18.11
N LEU A 370 47.63 17.40 -18.37
CA LEU A 370 48.76 16.93 -17.55
C LEU A 370 50.11 17.45 -18.08
N ASP A 371 50.25 17.62 -19.40
CA ASP A 371 51.39 18.30 -20.03
C ASP A 371 50.91 19.53 -20.79
N LYS A 372 51.12 20.70 -20.17
CA LYS A 372 50.76 22.02 -20.75
C LYS A 372 51.53 22.39 -22.01
N SER A 373 52.57 21.64 -22.36
CA SER A 373 53.31 21.75 -23.62
C SER A 373 52.94 20.66 -24.64
N VAL A 374 51.86 19.91 -24.39
CA VAL A 374 51.02 19.25 -25.41
C VAL A 374 49.70 19.99 -25.50
N TYR A 375 48.91 20.00 -24.42
CA TYR A 375 47.60 20.64 -24.37
C TYR A 375 47.67 21.91 -23.53
N ILE A 376 47.59 23.07 -24.17
CA ILE A 376 47.57 24.36 -23.48
C ILE A 376 46.22 24.50 -22.77
N ASP A 377 46.26 24.56 -21.43
CA ASP A 377 45.11 24.79 -20.56
C ASP A 377 45.31 26.11 -19.80
N VAL A 378 44.65 27.15 -20.30
CA VAL A 378 44.76 28.51 -19.76
C VAL A 378 44.01 28.59 -18.42
N GLN A 379 44.72 29.08 -17.40
CA GLN A 379 44.27 29.19 -16.00
C GLN A 379 43.87 27.84 -15.33
N ASP A 380 44.31 26.70 -15.87
CA ASP A 380 43.85 25.37 -15.41
C ASP A 380 42.32 25.30 -15.39
N SER A 381 41.66 25.74 -16.46
CA SER A 381 40.19 25.80 -16.56
C SER A 381 39.59 24.49 -17.08
N GLY A 382 40.34 23.71 -17.84
CA GLY A 382 39.88 22.43 -18.38
C GLY A 382 38.72 22.57 -19.38
N VAL A 383 38.09 21.44 -19.68
CA VAL A 383 36.92 21.32 -20.56
C VAL A 383 35.90 20.38 -19.94
N ASP A 384 34.68 20.87 -19.77
CA ASP A 384 33.57 20.05 -19.26
C ASP A 384 33.02 19.11 -20.35
N VAL A 385 32.75 17.88 -19.95
CA VAL A 385 32.18 16.81 -20.77
C VAL A 385 30.97 16.19 -20.08
N SER A 386 30.01 15.72 -20.86
CA SER A 386 28.78 15.08 -20.39
C SER A 386 28.62 13.68 -20.99
N PHE A 387 27.94 12.80 -20.28
CA PHE A 387 27.73 11.41 -20.68
C PHE A 387 26.51 10.81 -19.98
N THR A 388 26.15 9.58 -20.34
CA THR A 388 25.26 8.73 -19.54
C THR A 388 26.02 7.50 -19.04
N VAL A 389 25.58 6.92 -17.93
CA VAL A 389 26.20 5.76 -17.29
C VAL A 389 25.30 4.54 -17.42
N ASP A 390 25.84 3.47 -18.01
CA ASP A 390 25.25 2.13 -18.01
C ASP A 390 26.29 1.11 -17.51
N GLU A 391 26.25 0.76 -16.22
CA GLU A 391 27.13 -0.26 -15.65
C GLU A 391 26.93 -1.66 -16.29
N SER A 392 25.85 -1.86 -17.03
CA SER A 392 25.58 -3.12 -17.72
C SER A 392 26.28 -3.20 -19.08
N LEU A 393 26.87 -2.12 -19.62
CA LEU A 393 27.36 -2.04 -21.01
C LEU A 393 28.26 -3.23 -21.39
N GLU A 394 29.26 -3.54 -20.54
CA GLU A 394 30.24 -4.63 -20.73
C GLU A 394 29.78 -5.99 -20.15
N SER A 395 28.66 -6.03 -19.43
CA SER A 395 28.14 -7.28 -18.82
C SER A 395 27.55 -8.24 -19.86
N THR A 396 27.74 -9.54 -19.67
CA THR A 396 27.24 -10.55 -20.61
C THR A 396 25.73 -10.78 -20.41
N PRO A 397 24.87 -10.68 -21.44
CA PRO A 397 23.46 -11.07 -21.31
C PRO A 397 23.33 -12.53 -20.88
N LEU A 398 22.48 -12.83 -19.88
CA LEU A 398 22.27 -14.21 -19.45
C LEU A 398 21.77 -15.12 -20.58
N SER A 399 21.08 -14.57 -21.59
CA SER A 399 20.65 -15.30 -22.79
C SER A 399 21.80 -15.80 -23.69
N GLN A 400 23.00 -15.23 -23.58
CA GLN A 400 24.21 -15.71 -24.26
C GLN A 400 24.96 -16.78 -23.44
N VAL A 401 24.70 -16.86 -22.13
CA VAL A 401 25.36 -17.79 -21.20
C VAL A 401 24.50 -19.03 -20.95
N ILE A 402 23.18 -18.84 -20.87
CA ILE A 402 22.15 -19.87 -20.63
C ILE A 402 21.45 -20.15 -21.97
N THR A 403 22.17 -20.79 -22.89
CA THR A 403 21.66 -21.16 -24.22
C THR A 403 20.80 -22.43 -24.19
N ASN A 404 21.12 -23.36 -23.30
CA ASN A 404 20.32 -24.56 -23.02
C ASN A 404 19.26 -24.26 -21.96
N THR A 405 18.14 -23.68 -22.38
CA THR A 405 17.00 -23.35 -21.51
C THR A 405 16.10 -24.55 -21.18
N ASN A 406 16.12 -25.62 -21.98
CA ASN A 406 15.41 -26.86 -21.69
C ASN A 406 16.27 -27.80 -20.83
N LEU A 407 15.91 -27.91 -19.56
CA LEU A 407 16.58 -28.76 -18.58
C LEU A 407 16.19 -30.24 -18.71
N GLY A 408 15.09 -30.55 -19.42
CA GLY A 408 14.56 -31.90 -19.52
C GLY A 408 13.94 -32.37 -18.20
N MET A 409 14.06 -33.66 -17.90
CA MET A 409 13.52 -34.25 -16.68
C MET A 409 14.44 -34.03 -15.48
N ILE A 410 13.89 -33.55 -14.36
CA ILE A 410 14.61 -33.26 -13.11
C ILE A 410 13.87 -33.87 -11.90
N ASN A 411 14.60 -34.17 -10.83
CA ASN A 411 14.06 -34.93 -9.68
C ASN A 411 13.18 -34.10 -8.74
N SER A 412 13.28 -32.76 -8.81
CA SER A 412 12.58 -31.81 -7.96
C SER A 412 12.66 -30.42 -8.59
N ASN A 413 11.68 -29.56 -8.31
CA ASN A 413 11.68 -28.15 -8.71
C ASN A 413 12.26 -27.20 -7.63
N ASP A 414 13.10 -27.68 -6.72
CA ASP A 414 13.77 -26.79 -5.78
C ASP A 414 14.90 -25.99 -6.45
N GLN A 415 15.23 -24.84 -5.85
CA GLN A 415 16.24 -23.91 -6.36
C GLN A 415 17.61 -24.56 -6.57
N ASN A 416 18.03 -25.51 -5.72
CA ASN A 416 19.35 -26.12 -5.84
C ASN A 416 19.39 -27.11 -7.02
N THR A 417 18.39 -27.99 -7.14
CA THR A 417 18.31 -28.93 -8.27
C THR A 417 18.15 -28.19 -9.60
N ILE A 418 17.33 -27.14 -9.68
CA ILE A 418 17.22 -26.30 -10.89
C ILE A 418 18.58 -25.67 -11.21
N LEU A 419 19.24 -25.00 -10.25
CA LEU A 419 20.50 -24.31 -10.50
C LEU A 419 21.65 -25.26 -10.86
N GLN A 420 21.67 -26.47 -10.29
CA GLN A 420 22.61 -27.54 -10.66
C GLN A 420 22.41 -28.01 -12.10
N VAL A 421 21.18 -28.32 -12.53
CA VAL A 421 20.92 -28.79 -13.90
C VAL A 421 21.11 -27.66 -14.94
N VAL A 422 20.78 -26.41 -14.58
CA VAL A 422 21.13 -25.23 -15.39
C VAL A 422 22.65 -25.14 -15.58
N LYS A 423 23.44 -25.24 -14.51
CA LYS A 423 24.92 -25.21 -14.58
C LYS A 423 25.49 -26.40 -15.36
N GLN A 424 24.91 -27.60 -15.23
CA GLN A 424 25.32 -28.79 -15.96
C GLN A 424 25.16 -28.62 -17.48
N LYS A 425 24.07 -27.98 -17.92
CA LYS A 425 23.77 -27.72 -19.34
C LYS A 425 24.38 -26.43 -19.88
N ASN A 426 24.78 -25.51 -19.01
CA ASN A 426 25.32 -24.20 -19.34
C ASN A 426 26.61 -24.00 -18.54
N SER A 427 27.65 -24.75 -18.93
CA SER A 427 28.90 -24.89 -18.17
C SER A 427 29.67 -23.58 -17.95
N SER A 428 29.45 -22.58 -18.81
CA SER A 428 30.00 -21.21 -18.70
C SER A 428 29.33 -20.33 -17.62
N LEU A 429 28.20 -20.75 -17.05
CA LEU A 429 27.47 -19.98 -16.02
C LEU A 429 28.19 -19.99 -14.67
N GLU A 430 28.50 -18.83 -14.10
CA GLU A 430 28.98 -18.71 -12.72
C GLU A 430 27.79 -18.55 -11.76
N THR A 431 27.38 -19.65 -11.13
CA THR A 431 26.16 -19.73 -10.29
C THR A 431 26.14 -18.77 -9.10
N LYS A 432 27.31 -18.32 -8.61
CA LYS A 432 27.44 -17.28 -7.57
C LYS A 432 26.92 -15.88 -7.97
N TYR A 433 26.65 -15.67 -9.26
CA TYR A 433 26.17 -14.38 -9.81
C TYR A 433 24.74 -14.46 -10.37
N VAL A 434 23.99 -15.52 -10.03
CA VAL A 434 22.58 -15.67 -10.40
C VAL A 434 21.74 -16.23 -9.25
N GLU A 435 20.44 -15.99 -9.32
CA GLU A 435 19.41 -16.57 -8.46
C GLU A 435 18.35 -17.31 -9.30
N VAL A 436 17.63 -18.25 -8.68
CA VAL A 436 16.47 -18.90 -9.28
C VAL A 436 15.22 -18.32 -8.63
N ILE A 437 14.34 -17.72 -9.43
CA ILE A 437 13.07 -17.13 -8.99
C ILE A 437 11.91 -17.65 -9.84
N ASN A 438 10.67 -17.33 -9.45
CA ASN A 438 9.44 -17.70 -10.17
C ASN A 438 9.37 -19.19 -10.54
N ILE A 439 9.76 -20.04 -9.59
CA ILE A 439 9.73 -21.50 -9.69
C ILE A 439 8.26 -21.98 -9.76
N GLY A 440 7.93 -22.72 -10.81
CA GLY A 440 6.67 -23.45 -10.97
C GLY A 440 6.90 -24.96 -11.16
N ASP A 441 5.89 -25.66 -11.66
CA ASP A 441 5.92 -27.12 -11.82
C ASP A 441 6.70 -27.59 -13.08
N ASN A 442 6.94 -26.69 -14.04
CA ASN A 442 7.60 -26.98 -15.31
C ASN A 442 8.54 -25.89 -15.84
N GLN A 443 8.75 -24.81 -15.07
CA GLN A 443 9.64 -23.71 -15.45
C GLN A 443 10.12 -22.91 -14.23
N ALA A 444 11.20 -22.16 -14.41
CA ALA A 444 11.71 -21.16 -13.47
C ALA A 444 12.45 -20.04 -14.22
N ILE A 445 12.81 -18.95 -13.55
CA ILE A 445 13.60 -17.86 -14.12
C ILE A 445 14.97 -17.80 -13.42
N ILE A 446 16.03 -17.76 -14.22
CA ILE A 446 17.40 -17.52 -13.77
C ILE A 446 17.71 -16.04 -13.97
N LYS A 447 17.95 -15.30 -12.90
CA LYS A 447 18.13 -13.83 -12.89
C LYS A 447 19.53 -13.47 -12.39
N SER A 448 20.12 -12.41 -12.93
CA SER A 448 21.42 -11.91 -12.46
C SER A 448 21.33 -11.30 -11.05
N THR A 449 22.29 -11.65 -10.20
CA THR A 449 22.54 -10.98 -8.90
C THR A 449 23.77 -10.06 -8.94
N ASN A 450 24.47 -9.96 -10.08
CA ASN A 450 25.62 -9.08 -10.28
C ASN A 450 25.57 -8.43 -11.67
N ILE A 451 25.10 -7.19 -11.73
CA ILE A 451 24.86 -6.45 -12.98
C ILE A 451 26.14 -6.21 -13.81
N ARG A 452 27.32 -6.16 -13.19
CA ARG A 452 28.61 -5.99 -13.89
C ARG A 452 29.09 -7.28 -14.56
N LYS A 453 28.67 -8.45 -14.04
CA LYS A 453 28.98 -9.75 -14.66
C LYS A 453 27.94 -10.14 -15.70
N TYR A 454 26.66 -10.10 -15.32
CA TYR A 454 25.56 -10.58 -16.14
C TYR A 454 24.37 -9.60 -16.15
N LYS A 455 23.72 -9.43 -17.31
CA LYS A 455 22.47 -8.66 -17.44
C LYS A 455 21.26 -9.48 -17.88
N GLY A 456 20.08 -8.99 -17.51
CA GLY A 456 18.80 -9.62 -17.81
C GLY A 456 18.48 -10.87 -16.97
N GLN A 457 17.56 -11.68 -17.50
CA GLN A 457 17.08 -12.93 -16.92
C GLN A 457 16.68 -13.91 -18.03
N VAL A 458 16.67 -15.21 -17.73
CA VAL A 458 16.34 -16.28 -18.69
C VAL A 458 15.35 -17.24 -18.07
N SER A 459 14.23 -17.49 -18.76
CA SER A 459 13.30 -18.56 -18.40
C SER A 459 13.86 -19.91 -18.84
N VAL A 460 13.84 -20.89 -17.93
CA VAL A 460 14.27 -22.27 -18.13
C VAL A 460 13.09 -23.21 -17.90
N LYS A 461 12.99 -24.28 -18.68
CA LYS A 461 11.85 -25.22 -18.68
C LYS A 461 12.31 -26.63 -18.33
N PHE A 462 11.45 -27.38 -17.65
CA PHE A 462 11.72 -28.74 -17.17
C PHE A 462 10.44 -29.57 -17.08
N THR A 463 10.60 -30.88 -16.90
CA THR A 463 9.58 -31.77 -16.36
C THR A 463 10.08 -32.36 -15.05
N ILE A 464 9.20 -32.58 -14.08
CA ILE A 464 9.56 -33.29 -12.84
C ILE A 464 9.39 -34.80 -13.09
N ASP A 465 10.34 -35.63 -12.66
CA ASP A 465 10.13 -37.08 -12.63
C ASP A 465 9.06 -37.43 -11.58
N THR A 466 7.90 -37.86 -12.05
CA THR A 466 6.78 -38.32 -11.20
C THR A 466 6.53 -39.83 -11.33
N SER A 467 7.46 -40.58 -11.94
CA SER A 467 7.34 -42.04 -12.14
C SER A 467 7.11 -42.78 -10.82
N ASN A 468 7.86 -42.41 -9.79
CA ASN A 468 7.79 -42.97 -8.44
C ASN A 468 6.79 -42.26 -7.50
N ALA A 469 6.08 -41.22 -7.98
CA ALA A 469 5.18 -40.44 -7.14
C ALA A 469 3.94 -41.24 -6.74
N MET A 470 3.68 -41.33 -5.43
CA MET A 470 2.51 -42.01 -4.86
C MET A 470 1.25 -41.17 -5.03
N ASP A 471 0.10 -41.80 -5.30
CA ASP A 471 -1.17 -41.07 -5.35
C ASP A 471 -1.65 -40.70 -3.94
N LEU A 472 -2.00 -39.42 -3.73
CA LEU A 472 -2.56 -38.93 -2.47
C LEU A 472 -3.84 -39.67 -2.05
N ALA A 473 -4.65 -40.14 -3.01
CA ALA A 473 -5.82 -40.94 -2.71
C ALA A 473 -5.47 -42.30 -2.07
N ASN A 474 -4.27 -42.83 -2.33
CA ASN A 474 -3.81 -44.11 -1.80
C ASN A 474 -3.07 -43.96 -0.45
N VAL A 475 -2.32 -42.87 -0.24
CA VAL A 475 -1.61 -42.63 1.03
C VAL A 475 -2.47 -41.96 2.11
N VAL A 476 -3.53 -41.24 1.74
CA VAL A 476 -4.52 -40.68 2.69
C VAL A 476 -5.73 -41.61 2.75
N THR A 477 -5.59 -42.67 3.54
CA THR A 477 -6.60 -43.72 3.74
C THR A 477 -7.70 -43.27 4.69
N ASN A 478 -7.35 -42.59 5.79
CA ASN A 478 -8.30 -42.02 6.75
C ASN A 478 -8.63 -40.57 6.38
N ARG A 479 -9.78 -40.37 5.71
CA ARG A 479 -10.20 -39.07 5.18
C ARG A 479 -11.14 -38.29 6.10
N THR A 480 -11.77 -38.92 7.08
CA THR A 480 -12.56 -38.26 8.13
C THR A 480 -11.68 -38.03 9.36
N LEU A 481 -11.35 -36.77 9.65
CA LEU A 481 -10.41 -36.41 10.71
C LEU A 481 -11.09 -36.41 12.10
N GLY A 482 -12.38 -36.03 12.14
CA GLY A 482 -13.17 -35.88 13.35
C GLY A 482 -13.27 -34.42 13.80
N LEU A 483 -13.39 -34.20 15.11
CA LEU A 483 -13.38 -32.86 15.71
C LEU A 483 -11.95 -32.30 15.73
N ILE A 484 -11.76 -31.07 15.28
CA ILE A 484 -10.47 -30.35 15.26
C ILE A 484 -10.61 -28.93 15.81
N ASN A 485 -9.53 -28.38 16.35
CA ASN A 485 -9.56 -27.11 17.10
C ASN A 485 -9.58 -25.86 16.20
N SER A 486 -9.29 -26.02 14.91
CA SER A 486 -9.21 -24.95 13.89
C SER A 486 -9.14 -25.59 12.50
N ASN A 487 -9.46 -24.86 11.43
CA ASN A 487 -9.29 -25.28 10.04
C ASN A 487 -8.06 -24.65 9.34
N ASP A 488 -7.11 -24.09 10.09
CA ASP A 488 -5.84 -23.63 9.53
C ASP A 488 -4.93 -24.78 9.05
N GLN A 489 -3.86 -24.45 8.32
CA GLN A 489 -2.94 -25.43 7.74
C GLN A 489 -2.32 -26.36 8.79
N ASP A 490 -1.97 -25.87 9.98
CA ASP A 490 -1.18 -26.64 10.94
C ASP A 490 -2.08 -27.54 11.80
N ALA A 491 -3.29 -27.07 12.13
CA ALA A 491 -4.35 -27.90 12.70
C ALA A 491 -4.76 -29.02 11.73
N LEU A 492 -4.94 -28.72 10.43
CA LEU A 492 -5.25 -29.71 9.40
C LEU A 492 -4.09 -30.70 9.17
N LYS A 493 -2.85 -30.22 9.13
CA LYS A 493 -1.64 -31.07 9.04
C LYS A 493 -1.56 -32.04 10.23
N SER A 494 -1.73 -31.54 11.44
CA SER A 494 -1.71 -32.35 12.66
C SER A 494 -2.83 -33.40 12.65
N ALA A 495 -4.06 -33.00 12.29
CA ALA A 495 -5.22 -33.89 12.25
C ALA A 495 -5.09 -34.98 11.16
N VAL A 496 -4.55 -34.65 9.98
CA VAL A 496 -4.27 -35.64 8.92
C VAL A 496 -3.13 -36.57 9.34
N TYR A 497 -2.03 -36.05 9.88
CA TYR A 497 -0.89 -36.86 10.34
C TYR A 497 -1.30 -37.86 11.42
N ASN A 498 -2.07 -37.43 12.42
CA ASN A 498 -2.61 -38.28 13.49
C ASN A 498 -3.49 -39.44 12.97
N LYS A 499 -4.04 -39.32 11.76
CA LYS A 499 -4.86 -40.36 11.10
C LYS A 499 -4.13 -41.12 9.98
N ASN A 500 -3.01 -40.59 9.48
CA ASN A 500 -2.27 -41.07 8.31
C ASN A 500 -0.76 -40.89 8.54
N GLN A 501 -0.20 -41.53 9.56
CA GLN A 501 1.17 -41.31 10.03
C GLN A 501 2.26 -41.62 8.97
N GLN A 502 1.92 -42.40 7.94
CA GLN A 502 2.73 -42.68 6.76
C GLN A 502 2.88 -41.49 5.78
N LEU A 503 2.11 -40.42 5.96
CA LEU A 503 2.13 -39.24 5.09
C LEU A 503 3.22 -38.25 5.52
N ASP A 504 4.12 -37.89 4.61
CA ASP A 504 5.04 -36.79 4.82
C ASP A 504 4.31 -35.45 4.73
N ILE A 505 4.02 -34.89 5.90
CA ILE A 505 3.23 -33.69 6.10
C ILE A 505 3.92 -32.39 5.62
N ASN A 506 5.21 -32.46 5.25
CA ASN A 506 5.96 -31.36 4.65
C ASN A 506 5.85 -31.34 3.12
N SER A 507 5.59 -32.52 2.52
CA SER A 507 5.38 -32.70 1.08
C SER A 507 3.90 -32.50 0.65
N ILE A 508 3.05 -31.94 1.52
CA ILE A 508 1.68 -31.55 1.21
C ILE A 508 1.31 -30.15 1.72
N LYS A 509 0.27 -29.57 1.13
CA LYS A 509 -0.47 -28.40 1.59
C LYS A 509 -1.98 -28.62 1.44
N PHE A 510 -2.77 -27.89 2.21
CA PHE A 510 -4.22 -27.84 2.01
C PHE A 510 -4.59 -26.66 1.10
N ILE A 511 -5.54 -26.86 0.20
CA ILE A 511 -6.23 -25.82 -0.56
C ILE A 511 -7.75 -26.07 -0.49
N ASP A 512 -8.56 -25.12 -0.96
CA ASP A 512 -10.02 -25.17 -0.86
C ASP A 512 -10.51 -25.57 0.55
N ILE A 513 -10.00 -24.85 1.55
CA ILE A 513 -10.34 -25.02 2.96
C ILE A 513 -11.73 -24.42 3.19
N LEU A 514 -12.68 -25.29 3.54
CA LEU A 514 -14.04 -24.95 3.90
C LEU A 514 -14.21 -25.04 5.43
N ALA A 515 -15.45 -24.97 5.92
CA ALA A 515 -15.76 -25.07 7.35
C ALA A 515 -15.73 -26.53 7.87
N ASP A 516 -15.81 -27.50 6.96
CA ASP A 516 -16.04 -28.93 7.22
C ASP A 516 -15.11 -29.87 6.42
N SER A 517 -14.29 -29.31 5.52
CA SER A 517 -13.49 -30.08 4.58
C SER A 517 -12.35 -29.26 3.98
N ALA A 518 -11.32 -29.95 3.48
CA ALA A 518 -10.19 -29.34 2.78
C ALA A 518 -9.59 -30.30 1.75
N LEU A 519 -8.99 -29.77 0.68
CA LEU A 519 -8.35 -30.56 -0.37
C LEU A 519 -6.83 -30.63 -0.13
N ILE A 520 -6.31 -31.83 0.09
CA ILE A 520 -4.86 -32.07 0.16
C ILE A 520 -4.31 -32.10 -1.27
N VAL A 521 -3.25 -31.32 -1.50
CA VAL A 521 -2.43 -31.36 -2.71
C VAL A 521 -0.96 -31.46 -2.36
N SER A 522 -0.17 -31.97 -3.31
CA SER A 522 1.28 -32.10 -3.16
C SER A 522 1.99 -30.74 -3.14
N THR A 523 3.08 -30.66 -2.39
CA THR A 523 4.14 -29.64 -2.55
C THR A 523 5.43 -30.22 -3.12
N ASN A 524 5.46 -31.54 -3.38
CA ASN A 524 6.60 -32.26 -3.95
C ASN A 524 6.08 -33.25 -5.02
N PRO A 525 5.97 -32.81 -6.29
CA PRO A 525 5.36 -33.62 -7.36
C PRO A 525 6.06 -34.97 -7.61
N ALA A 526 7.35 -35.08 -7.31
CA ALA A 526 8.11 -36.33 -7.41
C ALA A 526 7.74 -37.36 -6.32
N LYS A 527 7.22 -36.91 -5.18
CA LYS A 527 6.81 -37.76 -4.06
C LYS A 527 5.33 -38.09 -4.06
N TYR A 528 4.49 -37.09 -4.32
CA TYR A 528 3.03 -37.22 -4.29
C TYR A 528 2.37 -36.60 -5.52
N LYS A 529 1.38 -37.31 -6.08
CA LYS A 529 0.53 -36.89 -7.21
C LYS A 529 -0.95 -36.99 -6.86
N GLY A 530 -1.80 -36.45 -7.74
CA GLY A 530 -3.25 -36.39 -7.51
C GLY A 530 -3.65 -35.36 -6.46
N ASN A 531 -4.85 -35.52 -5.91
CA ASN A 531 -5.38 -34.74 -4.79
C ASN A 531 -6.44 -35.57 -4.04
N VAL A 532 -6.75 -35.20 -2.80
CA VAL A 532 -7.72 -35.94 -1.97
C VAL A 532 -8.40 -35.01 -0.97
N ARG A 533 -9.74 -35.04 -0.92
CA ARG A 533 -10.50 -34.25 0.06
C ARG A 533 -10.61 -35.02 1.38
N VAL A 534 -10.39 -34.30 2.47
CA VAL A 534 -10.65 -34.75 3.85
C VAL A 534 -11.79 -33.95 4.47
N THR A 535 -12.48 -34.54 5.44
CA THR A 535 -13.63 -33.94 6.14
C THR A 535 -13.41 -33.91 7.65
N PHE A 536 -13.98 -32.92 8.32
CA PHE A 536 -13.80 -32.63 9.74
C PHE A 536 -14.97 -31.81 10.29
N SER A 537 -15.02 -31.68 11.61
CA SER A 537 -15.84 -30.69 12.30
C SER A 537 -14.92 -29.78 13.10
N VAL A 538 -15.14 -28.46 13.09
CA VAL A 538 -14.35 -27.52 13.90
C VAL A 538 -15.07 -27.27 15.23
N ASP A 539 -14.35 -27.34 16.35
CA ASP A 539 -14.87 -26.91 17.64
C ASP A 539 -15.11 -25.38 17.63
N ASN A 540 -16.38 -24.98 17.80
CA ASN A 540 -16.84 -23.60 17.80
C ASN A 540 -17.47 -23.18 19.14
N SER A 541 -17.27 -23.98 20.19
CA SER A 541 -17.75 -23.71 21.56
C SER A 541 -17.38 -22.29 22.02
N ASN A 542 -16.09 -21.96 21.87
CA ASN A 542 -15.49 -20.67 22.22
C ASN A 542 -15.59 -19.59 21.10
N ALA A 543 -16.17 -19.91 19.94
CA ALA A 543 -16.21 -18.98 18.81
C ALA A 543 -17.13 -17.77 19.09
N ILE A 544 -16.69 -16.58 18.67
CA ILE A 544 -17.41 -15.32 18.89
C ILE A 544 -18.48 -15.13 17.80
N ASP A 545 -19.70 -14.69 18.16
CA ASP A 545 -20.73 -14.40 17.15
C ASP A 545 -20.36 -13.12 16.37
N LEU A 546 -20.37 -13.19 15.03
CA LEU A 546 -20.01 -12.06 14.17
C LEU A 546 -20.83 -10.80 14.47
N LYS A 547 -22.08 -10.90 14.96
CA LYS A 547 -22.92 -9.76 15.35
C LYS A 547 -22.36 -8.97 16.54
N THR A 548 -21.47 -9.57 17.33
CA THR A 548 -20.83 -8.89 18.48
C THR A 548 -19.55 -8.14 18.09
N VAL A 549 -18.89 -8.53 16.99
CA VAL A 549 -17.67 -7.88 16.47
C VAL A 549 -17.93 -6.95 15.28
N ILE A 550 -18.99 -7.17 14.51
CA ILE A 550 -19.44 -6.28 13.42
C ILE A 550 -20.59 -5.42 13.93
N SER A 551 -20.23 -4.36 14.67
CA SER A 551 -21.19 -3.35 15.18
C SER A 551 -21.56 -2.28 14.15
N LYS A 552 -20.69 -2.06 13.14
CA LYS A 552 -20.90 -1.15 12.01
C LYS A 552 -21.20 -1.97 10.76
N THR A 553 -22.50 -2.14 10.47
CA THR A 553 -23.02 -2.90 9.33
C THR A 553 -23.33 -2.04 8.10
N ASN A 554 -23.53 -0.73 8.27
CA ASN A 554 -23.56 0.23 7.16
C ASN A 554 -22.12 0.71 6.90
N LEU A 555 -21.61 0.41 5.70
CA LEU A 555 -20.23 0.73 5.28
C LEU A 555 -20.15 2.08 4.56
N GLY A 556 -21.28 2.74 4.30
CA GLY A 556 -21.33 4.00 3.57
C GLY A 556 -21.00 3.86 2.07
N GLY A 557 -20.28 4.84 1.53
CA GLY A 557 -19.88 4.91 0.13
C GLY A 557 -18.53 4.22 -0.11
N ILE A 558 -18.54 3.07 -0.77
CA ILE A 558 -17.34 2.27 -1.07
C ILE A 558 -16.96 2.36 -2.55
N PRO A 559 -15.66 2.28 -2.92
CA PRO A 559 -15.22 2.53 -4.30
C PRO A 559 -15.71 1.48 -5.30
N ASP A 560 -15.95 0.25 -4.84
CA ASP A 560 -16.41 -0.90 -5.61
C ASP A 560 -17.04 -1.94 -4.68
N SER A 561 -17.82 -2.87 -5.25
CA SER A 561 -18.49 -3.95 -4.54
C SER A 561 -17.70 -5.27 -4.52
N TYR A 562 -16.38 -5.29 -4.73
CA TYR A 562 -15.62 -6.53 -4.61
C TYR A 562 -15.43 -6.94 -3.15
N GLN A 563 -15.15 -8.23 -2.93
CA GLN A 563 -14.97 -8.80 -1.60
C GLN A 563 -13.86 -8.08 -0.80
N SER A 564 -12.72 -7.71 -1.42
CA SER A 564 -11.65 -7.06 -0.65
C SER A 564 -12.01 -5.64 -0.21
N SER A 565 -12.70 -4.85 -1.04
CA SER A 565 -13.24 -3.53 -0.67
C SER A 565 -14.20 -3.63 0.53
N ILE A 566 -15.16 -4.55 0.48
CA ILE A 566 -16.11 -4.83 1.57
C ILE A 566 -15.36 -5.25 2.86
N LYS A 567 -14.40 -6.16 2.75
CA LYS A 567 -13.63 -6.69 3.89
C LYS A 567 -12.72 -5.63 4.53
N ARG A 568 -11.94 -4.88 3.75
CA ARG A 568 -11.06 -3.81 4.25
C ARG A 568 -11.86 -2.68 4.90
N THR A 569 -12.99 -2.29 4.30
CA THR A 569 -13.90 -1.28 4.90
C THR A 569 -14.52 -1.80 6.20
N LEU A 570 -14.93 -3.07 6.27
CA LEU A 570 -15.41 -3.69 7.51
C LEU A 570 -14.35 -3.70 8.61
N LYS A 571 -13.09 -4.03 8.26
CA LYS A 571 -11.95 -4.01 9.19
C LYS A 571 -11.64 -2.60 9.70
N TYR A 572 -11.74 -1.59 8.83
CA TYR A 572 -11.57 -0.19 9.19
C TYR A 572 -12.65 0.29 10.18
N LEU A 573 -13.92 -0.01 9.91
CA LEU A 573 -15.05 0.40 10.75
C LEU A 573 -15.24 -0.44 12.02
N ASN A 574 -14.69 -1.65 12.06
CA ASN A 574 -14.77 -2.60 13.18
C ASN A 574 -13.36 -3.10 13.53
N SER A 575 -12.57 -2.28 14.23
CA SER A 575 -11.13 -2.52 14.43
C SER A 575 -10.77 -3.84 15.11
N SER A 576 -11.67 -4.43 15.91
CA SER A 576 -11.52 -5.73 16.56
C SER A 576 -11.73 -6.94 15.64
N LEU A 577 -12.32 -6.75 14.46
CA LEU A 577 -12.57 -7.79 13.47
C LEU A 577 -11.26 -8.33 12.90
N ASP A 578 -11.16 -9.63 12.67
CA ASP A 578 -10.08 -10.24 11.89
C ASP A 578 -10.54 -10.47 10.45
N GLU A 579 -9.97 -9.66 9.55
CA GLU A 579 -10.28 -9.70 8.12
C GLU A 579 -9.90 -11.04 7.47
N SER A 580 -8.88 -11.74 7.97
CA SER A 580 -8.46 -13.04 7.41
C SER A 580 -9.48 -14.15 7.69
N SER A 581 -10.20 -14.04 8.82
CA SER A 581 -11.17 -15.02 9.33
C SER A 581 -12.61 -14.81 8.85
N ILE A 582 -12.85 -13.95 7.85
CA ILE A 582 -14.17 -13.72 7.23
C ILE A 582 -14.15 -13.73 5.70
N LYS A 583 -15.32 -14.01 5.11
CA LYS A 583 -15.61 -13.81 3.68
C LYS A 583 -16.96 -13.12 3.47
N ALA A 584 -17.10 -12.42 2.36
CA ALA A 584 -18.35 -11.81 1.93
C ALA A 584 -19.05 -12.72 0.90
N THR A 585 -20.35 -12.92 1.08
CA THR A 585 -21.21 -13.78 0.26
C THR A 585 -22.48 -13.03 -0.13
N GLN A 586 -23.28 -13.55 -1.07
CA GLN A 586 -24.51 -12.90 -1.55
C GLN A 586 -24.30 -11.42 -1.96
N ILE A 587 -23.13 -11.11 -2.51
CA ILE A 587 -22.71 -9.74 -2.83
C ILE A 587 -23.59 -9.18 -3.95
N SER A 588 -24.08 -7.96 -3.75
CA SER A 588 -24.90 -7.19 -4.67
C SER A 588 -24.38 -5.74 -4.75
N LYS A 589 -25.07 -4.85 -5.49
CA LYS A 589 -24.68 -3.44 -5.61
C LYS A 589 -24.83 -2.62 -4.32
N GLU A 590 -25.61 -3.09 -3.33
CA GLU A 590 -25.94 -2.31 -2.12
C GLU A 590 -25.87 -3.10 -0.80
N LYS A 591 -25.63 -4.43 -0.85
CA LYS A 591 -25.51 -5.29 0.33
C LYS A 591 -24.67 -6.55 0.09
N ALA A 592 -24.19 -7.17 1.16
CA ALA A 592 -23.58 -8.50 1.20
C ALA A 592 -23.84 -9.19 2.56
N THR A 593 -23.67 -10.51 2.63
CA THR A 593 -23.74 -11.31 3.86
C THR A 593 -22.34 -11.77 4.26
N ILE A 594 -21.86 -11.35 5.43
CA ILE A 594 -20.56 -11.72 5.99
C ILE A 594 -20.68 -13.00 6.78
N VAL A 595 -19.77 -13.94 6.51
CA VAL A 595 -19.68 -15.24 7.17
C VAL A 595 -18.24 -15.57 7.55
N SER A 596 -18.06 -16.45 8.51
CA SER A 596 -16.75 -16.91 8.97
C SER A 596 -16.02 -17.77 7.91
N THR A 597 -14.70 -17.65 7.86
CA THR A 597 -13.79 -18.65 7.25
C THR A 597 -13.04 -19.48 8.29
N ASN A 598 -13.01 -19.04 9.56
CA ASN A 598 -12.44 -19.77 10.69
C ASN A 598 -13.54 -20.05 11.73
N PRO A 599 -14.20 -21.23 11.70
CA PRO A 599 -15.33 -21.53 12.58
C PRO A 599 -14.98 -21.60 14.07
N ALA A 600 -13.70 -21.82 14.43
CA ALA A 600 -13.25 -21.81 15.82
C ALA A 600 -13.17 -20.37 16.39
N LYS A 601 -12.91 -19.39 15.52
CA LYS A 601 -12.83 -17.97 15.90
C LYS A 601 -14.17 -17.26 15.82
N TYR A 602 -14.92 -17.46 14.74
CA TYR A 602 -16.18 -16.75 14.47
C TYR A 602 -17.32 -17.69 14.06
N LYS A 603 -18.53 -17.42 14.59
CA LYS A 603 -19.78 -18.10 14.26
C LYS A 603 -20.89 -17.11 13.85
N GLY A 604 -21.97 -17.63 13.29
CA GLY A 604 -23.10 -16.83 12.79
C GLY A 604 -22.81 -16.11 11.46
N SER A 605 -23.65 -15.13 11.15
CA SER A 605 -23.55 -14.28 9.96
C SER A 605 -24.10 -12.87 10.22
N VAL A 606 -23.64 -11.91 9.42
CA VAL A 606 -24.05 -10.50 9.51
C VAL A 606 -24.30 -9.94 8.12
N ASP A 607 -25.50 -9.43 7.87
CA ASP A 607 -25.76 -8.65 6.65
C ASP A 607 -25.21 -7.22 6.80
N VAL A 608 -24.55 -6.75 5.74
CA VAL A 608 -23.94 -5.43 5.65
C VAL A 608 -24.49 -4.69 4.43
N ILE A 609 -24.60 -3.37 4.54
CA ILE A 609 -25.17 -2.49 3.50
C ILE A 609 -24.18 -1.39 3.13
N PHE A 610 -24.19 -1.00 1.86
CA PHE A 610 -23.28 0.00 1.30
C PHE A 610 -23.91 0.67 0.07
N GLU A 611 -23.20 1.62 -0.53
CA GLU A 611 -23.45 2.08 -1.90
C GLU A 611 -22.11 2.17 -2.64
N VAL A 612 -22.09 1.76 -3.91
CA VAL A 612 -20.91 1.97 -4.77
C VAL A 612 -20.91 3.44 -5.19
N LYS A 613 -19.93 4.19 -4.68
CA LYS A 613 -19.79 5.64 -4.82
C LYS A 613 -18.30 5.94 -4.92
N THR A 614 -17.85 6.52 -6.04
CA THR A 614 -16.42 6.68 -6.32
C THR A 614 -16.02 8.16 -6.35
N LEU A 615 -14.98 8.53 -5.60
CA LEU A 615 -14.23 9.76 -5.81
C LEU A 615 -12.77 9.39 -6.10
N VAL A 616 -12.36 9.58 -7.35
CA VAL A 616 -10.99 9.36 -7.83
C VAL A 616 -10.19 10.65 -7.70
N GLY A 617 -8.92 10.55 -7.31
CA GLY A 617 -8.00 11.68 -7.34
C GLY A 617 -6.58 11.25 -7.72
N TYR A 618 -5.98 11.95 -8.67
CA TYR A 618 -4.60 11.68 -9.08
C TYR A 618 -3.60 12.23 -8.05
N TRP A 619 -2.50 11.50 -7.82
CA TRP A 619 -1.41 11.90 -6.92
C TRP A 619 -0.04 11.66 -7.55
N TYR A 620 0.89 12.58 -7.31
CA TYR A 620 2.25 12.57 -7.83
C TYR A 620 3.26 13.20 -6.87
N GLU A 621 4.54 12.85 -7.03
CA GLU A 621 5.62 13.28 -6.12
C GLU A 621 6.22 14.65 -6.43
N TRP A 622 6.11 15.19 -7.65
CA TRP A 622 6.82 16.42 -8.02
C TRP A 622 6.25 17.65 -7.30
N GLY A 623 4.93 17.88 -7.43
CA GLY A 623 4.25 19.07 -6.92
C GLY A 623 4.39 20.28 -7.84
N GLY A 624 3.61 21.33 -7.60
CA GLY A 624 3.56 22.55 -8.42
C GLY A 624 3.30 23.84 -7.63
N ALA A 625 3.21 24.96 -8.36
CA ALA A 625 2.72 26.22 -7.80
C ALA A 625 1.20 26.12 -7.56
N PHE A 626 0.71 26.69 -6.46
CA PHE A 626 -0.70 26.58 -6.03
C PHE A 626 -1.18 25.14 -5.74
N GLU A 627 -0.25 24.22 -5.48
CA GLU A 627 -0.50 22.86 -5.02
C GLU A 627 -0.02 22.62 -3.59
N ASN A 628 -0.57 21.62 -2.90
CA ASN A 628 -0.05 21.10 -1.64
C ASN A 628 0.66 19.75 -1.84
N LYS A 629 1.99 19.79 -1.85
CA LYS A 629 2.85 18.59 -1.91
C LYS A 629 2.78 17.80 -0.60
N MET A 630 1.93 16.79 -0.58
CA MET A 630 1.68 15.92 0.57
C MET A 630 2.08 14.46 0.30
N ALA A 631 2.30 13.69 1.36
CA ALA A 631 2.52 12.25 1.24
C ALA A 631 1.23 11.53 0.80
N LEU A 632 1.39 10.44 0.05
CA LEU A 632 0.29 9.62 -0.49
C LEU A 632 -0.71 9.17 0.59
N ASP A 633 -0.27 8.96 1.84
CA ASP A 633 -1.11 8.54 2.97
C ASP A 633 -1.73 9.69 3.79
N GLN A 634 -1.66 10.93 3.29
CA GLN A 634 -2.23 12.15 3.88
C GLN A 634 -3.43 12.73 3.10
N ILE A 635 -3.83 12.06 2.01
CA ILE A 635 -4.98 12.45 1.17
C ILE A 635 -6.29 12.29 1.95
N ASP A 636 -7.19 13.28 1.86
CA ASP A 636 -8.53 13.28 2.46
C ASP A 636 -9.27 11.94 2.24
N SER A 637 -9.92 11.42 3.28
CA SER A 637 -10.53 10.09 3.28
C SER A 637 -11.71 9.94 2.33
N ARG A 638 -12.29 11.03 1.82
CA ARG A 638 -13.37 11.00 0.81
C ARG A 638 -12.86 10.53 -0.56
N TYR A 639 -11.58 10.71 -0.88
CA TYR A 639 -10.93 10.11 -2.06
C TYR A 639 -10.75 8.60 -1.85
N ASN A 640 -11.79 7.82 -2.14
CA ASN A 640 -11.78 6.37 -1.94
C ASN A 640 -11.09 5.59 -3.07
N VAL A 641 -10.70 6.25 -4.16
CA VAL A 641 -9.70 5.78 -5.13
C VAL A 641 -8.62 6.83 -5.31
N ILE A 642 -7.35 6.40 -5.33
CA ILE A 642 -6.19 7.25 -5.60
C ILE A 642 -5.42 6.66 -6.77
N ASP A 643 -5.17 7.46 -7.80
CA ASP A 643 -4.46 7.05 -9.00
C ASP A 643 -3.05 7.65 -8.98
N VAL A 644 -2.02 6.80 -8.94
CA VAL A 644 -0.63 7.21 -8.77
C VAL A 644 0.01 7.44 -10.14
N SER A 645 0.54 8.65 -10.35
CA SER A 645 1.08 9.12 -11.64
C SER A 645 2.61 9.05 -11.68
N PHE A 646 3.26 8.44 -12.68
CA PHE A 646 2.74 7.61 -13.78
C PHE A 646 3.66 6.43 -14.08
N LEU A 647 3.08 5.36 -14.61
CA LEU A 647 3.76 4.25 -15.29
C LEU A 647 3.87 4.58 -16.78
N TYR A 648 5.08 4.67 -17.35
CA TYR A 648 5.24 5.04 -18.76
C TYR A 648 6.52 4.50 -19.41
N SER A 649 6.49 4.37 -20.73
CA SER A 649 7.66 4.02 -21.56
C SER A 649 8.45 5.27 -21.91
N GLN A 650 9.77 5.23 -21.73
CA GLN A 650 10.64 6.37 -22.03
C GLN A 650 10.91 6.54 -23.54
N HIS A 651 10.79 5.46 -24.32
CA HIS A 651 11.04 5.40 -25.76
C HIS A 651 10.05 4.40 -26.40
N PRO A 652 9.77 4.50 -27.72
CA PRO A 652 8.93 3.52 -28.42
C PRO A 652 9.45 2.09 -28.27
N TYR A 653 8.53 1.15 -28.09
CA TYR A 653 8.77 -0.28 -27.92
C TYR A 653 9.53 -0.69 -26.64
N ALA A 654 9.95 0.26 -25.80
CA ALA A 654 10.43 -0.02 -24.45
C ALA A 654 9.25 -0.36 -23.53
N MET A 655 9.44 -1.26 -22.57
CA MET A 655 8.41 -1.56 -21.56
C MET A 655 8.23 -0.38 -20.59
N PRO A 656 7.00 -0.13 -20.11
CA PRO A 656 6.76 0.99 -19.21
C PRO A 656 7.31 0.70 -17.82
N THR A 657 7.79 1.74 -17.13
CA THR A 657 8.31 1.64 -15.76
C THR A 657 7.73 2.72 -14.85
N TYR A 658 7.70 2.44 -13.54
CA TYR A 658 7.34 3.40 -12.50
C TYR A 658 8.52 3.55 -11.53
N GLN A 659 9.00 4.79 -11.36
CA GLN A 659 10.27 5.10 -10.68
C GLN A 659 10.06 6.21 -9.62
N PRO A 660 9.42 5.92 -8.47
CA PRO A 660 9.24 6.88 -7.39
C PRO A 660 10.56 7.17 -6.65
N ASN A 661 10.65 8.34 -6.01
CA ASN A 661 11.86 8.76 -5.29
C ASN A 661 12.16 7.88 -4.07
N ASN A 662 11.12 7.32 -3.43
CA ASN A 662 11.26 6.39 -2.31
C ASN A 662 10.26 5.23 -2.40
N PRO A 663 10.62 4.13 -3.09
CA PRO A 663 9.74 2.98 -3.26
C PRO A 663 9.21 2.40 -1.94
N SER A 664 10.03 2.39 -0.88
CA SER A 664 9.66 1.85 0.43
C SER A 664 8.59 2.68 1.14
N VAL A 665 8.55 4.00 0.93
CA VAL A 665 7.49 4.88 1.46
C VAL A 665 6.20 4.69 0.67
N ILE A 666 6.26 4.63 -0.67
CA ILE A 666 5.09 4.37 -1.51
C ILE A 666 4.40 3.05 -1.13
N LYS A 667 5.16 1.95 -0.97
CA LYS A 667 4.64 0.65 -0.53
C LYS A 667 3.95 0.69 0.83
N GLN A 668 4.41 1.53 1.75
CA GLN A 668 3.78 1.70 3.08
C GLN A 668 2.52 2.54 2.99
N ALA A 669 2.54 3.62 2.21
CA ALA A 669 1.39 4.49 1.99
C ALA A 669 0.24 3.76 1.29
N ILE A 670 0.51 2.98 0.24
CA ILE A 670 -0.49 2.13 -0.44
C ILE A 670 -1.20 1.21 0.55
N LYS A 671 -0.44 0.46 1.37
CA LYS A 671 -0.99 -0.45 2.38
C LYS A 671 -1.82 0.29 3.45
N LYS A 672 -1.39 1.49 3.86
CA LYS A 672 -2.14 2.33 4.80
C LYS A 672 -3.46 2.84 4.19
N LEU A 673 -3.48 3.28 2.93
CA LEU A 673 -4.71 3.65 2.23
C LEU A 673 -5.66 2.44 2.07
N GLN A 674 -5.13 1.28 1.67
CA GLN A 674 -5.92 0.05 1.52
C GLN A 674 -6.56 -0.39 2.84
N SER A 675 -5.85 -0.25 3.97
CA SER A 675 -6.40 -0.54 5.31
C SER A 675 -7.54 0.39 5.75
N GLN A 676 -7.77 1.50 5.04
CA GLN A 676 -8.92 2.40 5.20
C GLN A 676 -10.12 2.02 4.30
N GLY A 677 -10.05 0.88 3.59
CA GLY A 677 -11.07 0.47 2.61
C GLY A 677 -10.92 1.12 1.22
N ARG A 678 -9.89 1.96 1.02
CA ARG A 678 -9.64 2.69 -0.24
C ARG A 678 -8.98 1.77 -1.28
N ARG A 679 -9.00 2.19 -2.54
CA ARG A 679 -8.23 1.59 -3.65
C ARG A 679 -7.05 2.50 -4.02
N VAL A 680 -5.93 1.91 -4.42
CA VAL A 680 -4.82 2.65 -5.03
C VAL A 680 -4.44 1.99 -6.36
N LEU A 681 -4.54 2.74 -7.45
CA LEU A 681 -4.20 2.28 -8.80
C LEU A 681 -2.86 2.90 -9.24
N ILE A 682 -2.21 2.28 -10.22
CA ILE A 682 -1.14 2.92 -10.98
C ILE A 682 -1.74 3.47 -12.28
N SER A 683 -1.63 4.77 -12.54
CA SER A 683 -2.05 5.33 -13.83
C SER A 683 -0.92 5.23 -14.85
N MET A 684 -1.26 4.80 -16.05
CA MET A 684 -0.33 4.48 -17.12
C MET A 684 -0.50 5.45 -18.29
N GLY A 685 0.46 6.36 -18.47
CA GLY A 685 0.45 7.38 -19.52
C GLY A 685 0.75 8.80 -19.00
N GLY A 686 -0.25 9.68 -19.08
CA GLY A 686 -0.17 11.14 -18.89
C GLY A 686 0.71 11.82 -19.93
N ALA A 687 1.01 13.11 -19.73
CA ALA A 687 1.88 13.90 -20.62
C ALA A 687 3.31 13.35 -20.75
N THR A 688 3.74 12.49 -19.82
CA THR A 688 4.98 11.71 -19.88
C THR A 688 4.91 10.48 -20.79
N GLY A 689 3.70 10.02 -21.14
CA GLY A 689 3.41 8.80 -21.89
C GLY A 689 3.40 8.96 -23.42
N GLY A 690 4.00 10.01 -23.99
CA GLY A 690 4.01 10.25 -25.43
C GLY A 690 4.59 9.11 -26.28
N GLU A 691 5.49 8.31 -25.71
CA GLU A 691 6.22 7.21 -26.38
C GLU A 691 5.59 5.82 -26.14
N MET A 692 4.34 5.74 -25.66
CA MET A 692 3.61 4.49 -25.40
C MET A 692 3.22 3.77 -26.71
N LEU A 693 4.17 3.05 -27.30
CA LEU A 693 4.03 2.31 -28.55
C LEU A 693 4.56 0.87 -28.41
N PHE A 694 3.74 -0.13 -28.76
CA PHE A 694 4.04 -1.56 -28.61
C PHE A 694 3.64 -2.37 -29.85
N ARG A 695 4.41 -3.41 -30.18
CA ARG A 695 4.12 -4.37 -31.26
C ARG A 695 3.35 -5.59 -30.75
N SER A 696 2.66 -6.29 -31.64
CA SER A 696 1.89 -7.53 -31.38
C SER A 696 2.67 -8.60 -30.62
N ASN A 697 3.98 -8.73 -30.88
CA ASN A 697 4.83 -9.73 -30.23
C ASN A 697 5.31 -9.34 -28.82
N GLN A 698 5.01 -8.12 -28.34
CA GLN A 698 5.43 -7.62 -27.02
C GLN A 698 4.36 -7.76 -25.93
N LYS A 699 3.20 -8.36 -26.25
CA LYS A 699 2.06 -8.54 -25.32
C LYS A 699 2.47 -9.22 -24.01
N ASP A 700 3.32 -10.24 -24.05
CA ASP A 700 3.81 -10.93 -22.83
C ASP A 700 4.85 -10.11 -22.05
N GLU A 701 5.67 -9.29 -22.74
CA GLU A 701 6.62 -8.37 -22.10
C GLU A 701 5.87 -7.27 -21.35
N LEU A 702 4.86 -6.67 -21.99
CA LEU A 702 4.03 -5.61 -21.43
C LEU A 702 3.21 -6.12 -20.24
N LYS A 703 2.61 -7.30 -20.38
CA LYS A 703 1.95 -8.02 -19.29
C LYS A 703 2.89 -8.21 -18.10
N ALA A 704 4.13 -8.65 -18.33
CA ALA A 704 5.11 -8.84 -17.27
C ALA A 704 5.50 -7.52 -16.58
N ALA A 705 5.72 -6.44 -17.33
CA ALA A 705 6.06 -5.13 -16.78
C ALA A 705 4.92 -4.52 -15.92
N ILE A 706 3.67 -4.65 -16.38
CA ILE A 706 2.48 -4.22 -15.62
C ILE A 706 2.35 -5.07 -14.34
N LYS A 707 2.38 -6.40 -14.43
CA LYS A 707 2.31 -7.29 -13.25
C LYS A 707 3.43 -7.00 -12.26
N GLN A 708 4.67 -6.86 -12.73
CA GLN A 708 5.82 -6.54 -11.88
C GLN A 708 5.60 -5.23 -11.10
N THR A 709 5.11 -4.18 -11.77
CA THR A 709 4.81 -2.89 -11.11
C THR A 709 3.68 -3.03 -10.08
N VAL A 710 2.60 -3.72 -10.44
CA VAL A 710 1.44 -3.94 -9.56
C VAL A 710 1.81 -4.75 -8.32
N GLU A 711 2.63 -5.80 -8.48
CA GLU A 711 3.02 -6.73 -7.41
C GLU A 711 4.14 -6.17 -6.51
N GLU A 712 5.09 -5.42 -7.08
CA GLU A 712 6.17 -4.76 -6.34
C GLU A 712 5.65 -3.67 -5.38
N TYR A 713 4.64 -2.91 -5.80
CA TYR A 713 4.06 -1.82 -5.02
C TYR A 713 2.78 -2.18 -4.26
N GLY A 714 2.05 -3.21 -4.70
CA GLY A 714 0.79 -3.67 -4.10
C GLY A 714 -0.44 -2.90 -4.57
N PHE A 715 -0.45 -2.39 -5.81
CA PHE A 715 -1.60 -1.67 -6.38
C PHE A 715 -2.85 -2.58 -6.53
N ASP A 716 -4.04 -2.01 -6.43
CA ASP A 716 -5.32 -2.70 -6.64
C ASP A 716 -5.70 -2.87 -8.13
N GLY A 717 -4.96 -2.23 -9.04
CA GLY A 717 -5.27 -2.20 -10.47
C GLY A 717 -4.49 -1.13 -11.23
N LEU A 718 -4.95 -0.83 -12.45
CA LEU A 718 -4.33 0.11 -13.38
C LEU A 718 -5.36 1.04 -14.03
N ASP A 719 -4.98 2.31 -14.18
CA ASP A 719 -5.71 3.32 -14.95
C ASP A 719 -5.03 3.59 -16.31
N LEU A 720 -5.81 3.67 -17.39
CA LEU A 720 -5.33 3.98 -18.74
C LEU A 720 -5.50 5.48 -19.06
N ASP A 721 -4.44 6.26 -18.88
CA ASP A 721 -4.39 7.70 -19.17
C ASP A 721 -3.53 7.97 -20.42
N TRP A 722 -3.89 7.35 -21.55
CA TRP A 722 -3.17 7.49 -22.81
C TRP A 722 -3.63 8.74 -23.55
N GLU A 723 -2.78 9.75 -23.62
CA GLU A 723 -3.04 11.02 -24.30
C GLU A 723 -2.24 11.18 -25.61
N GLY A 724 -2.57 12.23 -26.37
CA GLY A 724 -1.71 12.71 -27.44
C GLY A 724 -1.46 11.69 -28.56
N ASN A 725 -0.18 11.35 -28.82
CA ASN A 725 0.21 10.50 -29.96
C ASN A 725 0.15 8.99 -29.67
N SER A 726 0.13 8.58 -28.39
CA SER A 726 0.02 7.16 -28.00
C SER A 726 -1.22 6.47 -28.61
N LEU A 727 -2.32 7.22 -28.71
CA LEU A 727 -3.60 6.76 -29.26
C LEU A 727 -3.64 6.57 -30.78
N ALA A 728 -2.59 6.94 -31.52
CA ALA A 728 -2.55 6.77 -32.98
C ALA A 728 -2.36 5.30 -33.41
N SER A 729 -1.89 4.42 -32.51
CA SER A 729 -1.62 3.00 -32.82
C SER A 729 -2.71 2.09 -32.26
N SER A 730 -3.64 1.66 -33.11
CA SER A 730 -4.66 0.65 -32.75
C SER A 730 -4.06 -0.72 -32.42
N GLU A 731 -2.90 -1.07 -33.00
CA GLU A 731 -2.12 -2.25 -32.61
C GLU A 731 -1.70 -2.14 -31.13
N SER A 732 -1.11 -1.01 -30.73
CA SER A 732 -0.61 -0.83 -29.36
C SER A 732 -1.73 -0.74 -28.32
N GLN A 733 -2.88 -0.15 -28.68
CA GLN A 733 -4.10 -0.23 -27.86
C GLN A 733 -4.58 -1.68 -27.69
N LYS A 734 -4.60 -2.47 -28.77
CA LYS A 734 -5.03 -3.88 -28.72
C LYS A 734 -4.07 -4.73 -27.88
N VAL A 735 -2.76 -4.59 -28.08
CA VAL A 735 -1.70 -5.30 -27.31
C VAL A 735 -1.81 -5.01 -25.82
N THR A 736 -2.03 -3.75 -25.46
CA THR A 736 -2.26 -3.32 -24.08
C THR A 736 -3.56 -3.89 -23.52
N SER A 737 -4.62 -3.93 -24.32
CA SER A 737 -5.91 -4.52 -23.94
C SER A 737 -5.81 -6.04 -23.73
N ASP A 738 -5.11 -6.76 -24.61
CA ASP A 738 -4.87 -8.21 -24.49
C ASP A 738 -4.05 -8.54 -23.24
N ALA A 739 -3.02 -7.75 -22.93
CA ALA A 739 -2.26 -7.88 -21.68
C ALA A 739 -3.16 -7.66 -20.44
N LEU A 740 -3.97 -6.60 -20.41
CA LEU A 740 -4.85 -6.29 -19.27
C LEU A 740 -5.97 -7.32 -19.06
N LYS A 741 -6.53 -7.87 -20.15
CA LYS A 741 -7.50 -8.98 -20.10
C LYS A 741 -6.88 -10.19 -19.40
N GLU A 742 -5.68 -10.61 -19.81
CA GLU A 742 -4.98 -11.75 -19.19
C GLU A 742 -4.63 -11.51 -17.71
N ILE A 743 -4.22 -10.29 -17.33
CA ILE A 743 -3.92 -9.95 -15.93
C ILE A 743 -5.18 -10.07 -15.06
N LYS A 744 -6.31 -9.47 -15.49
CA LYS A 744 -7.56 -9.51 -14.71
C LYS A 744 -8.09 -10.94 -14.59
N ASP A 745 -7.94 -11.76 -15.62
CA ASP A 745 -8.32 -13.17 -15.59
C ASP A 745 -7.40 -14.04 -14.73
N GLU A 746 -6.10 -13.74 -14.65
CA GLU A 746 -5.16 -14.40 -13.72
C GLU A 746 -5.49 -14.04 -12.27
N TYR A 747 -5.65 -12.75 -11.96
CA TYR A 747 -5.97 -12.28 -10.60
C TYR A 747 -7.29 -12.87 -10.12
N LYS A 748 -8.30 -12.92 -10.98
CA LYS A 748 -9.59 -13.56 -10.71
C LYS A 748 -9.47 -15.06 -10.38
N LYS A 749 -8.58 -15.81 -11.05
CA LYS A 749 -8.28 -17.22 -10.72
C LYS A 749 -7.56 -17.37 -9.38
N GLU A 750 -6.75 -16.38 -9.00
CA GLU A 750 -6.08 -16.27 -7.70
C GLU A 750 -7.01 -15.78 -6.56
N ASN A 751 -8.30 -15.51 -6.84
CA ASN A 751 -9.26 -14.84 -5.93
C ASN A 751 -8.81 -13.43 -5.49
N ARG A 752 -8.04 -12.74 -6.35
CA ARG A 752 -7.62 -11.34 -6.21
C ARG A 752 -8.48 -10.45 -7.11
N ASP A 753 -8.71 -9.22 -6.67
CA ASP A 753 -9.32 -8.19 -7.51
C ASP A 753 -8.22 -7.52 -8.36
N PHE A 754 -8.54 -7.14 -9.59
CA PHE A 754 -7.70 -6.26 -10.42
C PHE A 754 -8.60 -5.23 -11.10
N ILE A 755 -8.42 -3.96 -10.74
CA ILE A 755 -9.21 -2.86 -11.27
C ILE A 755 -8.62 -2.37 -12.61
N ILE A 756 -9.49 -2.05 -13.57
CA ILE A 756 -9.13 -1.42 -14.85
C ILE A 756 -10.01 -0.18 -15.03
N THR A 757 -9.38 0.99 -15.15
CA THR A 757 -10.04 2.27 -15.45
C THR A 757 -9.43 2.93 -16.67
N MET A 758 -10.01 4.04 -17.14
CA MET A 758 -9.47 4.84 -18.24
C MET A 758 -9.78 6.32 -18.02
N ALA A 759 -8.85 7.20 -18.40
CA ALA A 759 -8.97 8.66 -18.33
C ALA A 759 -8.95 9.35 -19.71
N PRO A 760 -9.83 8.97 -20.67
CA PRO A 760 -9.79 9.49 -22.03
C PRO A 760 -10.12 10.98 -22.15
N GLU A 761 -9.34 11.73 -22.93
CA GLU A 761 -9.71 13.08 -23.39
C GLU A 761 -11.02 13.04 -24.22
N LEU A 762 -11.90 14.03 -24.01
CA LEU A 762 -13.20 14.15 -24.68
C LEU A 762 -13.18 13.92 -26.22
N PRO A 763 -12.25 14.47 -27.02
CA PRO A 763 -12.29 14.34 -28.48
C PRO A 763 -12.21 12.88 -28.96
N TYR A 764 -11.46 12.02 -28.25
CA TYR A 764 -11.19 10.64 -28.66
C TYR A 764 -12.34 9.66 -28.35
N LEU A 765 -13.38 10.13 -27.66
CA LEU A 765 -14.59 9.37 -27.33
C LEU A 765 -15.69 9.45 -28.41
N ARG A 766 -15.53 10.29 -29.44
CA ARG A 766 -16.36 10.23 -30.64
C ARG A 766 -15.98 8.99 -31.47
N LYS A 767 -16.95 8.28 -32.06
CA LYS A 767 -16.66 7.07 -32.88
C LYS A 767 -15.85 7.34 -34.13
N ALA A 768 -15.86 8.57 -34.64
CA ALA A 768 -15.00 9.01 -35.74
C ALA A 768 -13.53 9.25 -35.31
N GLY A 769 -13.25 9.26 -34.01
CA GLY A 769 -11.99 9.75 -33.45
C GLY A 769 -11.80 11.25 -33.63
N TYR A 770 -10.58 11.71 -33.37
CA TYR A 770 -10.13 13.08 -33.58
C TYR A 770 -8.66 13.08 -34.04
N ALA A 771 -8.33 13.82 -35.10
CA ALA A 771 -6.97 13.92 -35.63
C ALA A 771 -6.22 12.57 -35.83
N GLY A 772 -6.93 11.53 -36.29
CA GLY A 772 -6.37 10.18 -36.50
C GLY A 772 -6.23 9.32 -35.24
N LYS A 773 -6.72 9.79 -34.09
CA LYS A 773 -6.62 9.13 -32.78
C LYS A 773 -8.01 8.82 -32.24
N SER A 774 -8.16 7.75 -31.45
CA SER A 774 -9.41 7.40 -30.78
C SER A 774 -9.15 6.45 -29.62
N TYR A 775 -10.01 6.48 -28.59
CA TYR A 775 -10.04 5.44 -27.55
C TYR A 775 -10.83 4.19 -27.98
N GLY A 776 -11.37 4.17 -29.21
CA GLY A 776 -12.31 3.14 -29.67
C GLY A 776 -11.80 1.70 -29.58
N THR A 777 -10.50 1.45 -29.76
CA THR A 777 -9.95 0.09 -29.60
C THR A 777 -9.98 -0.33 -28.13
N PHE A 778 -9.46 0.49 -27.21
CA PHE A 778 -9.58 0.22 -25.76
C PHE A 778 -11.03 -0.01 -25.31
N LEU A 779 -11.95 0.87 -25.71
CA LEU A 779 -13.35 0.81 -25.29
C LEU A 779 -14.08 -0.45 -25.78
N ASN A 780 -13.75 -0.94 -26.98
CA ASN A 780 -14.32 -2.16 -27.54
C ASN A 780 -13.67 -3.42 -26.93
N GLU A 781 -12.33 -3.47 -26.85
CA GLU A 781 -11.58 -4.64 -26.37
C GLU A 781 -11.76 -4.88 -24.86
N LEU A 782 -11.89 -3.82 -24.05
CA LEU A 782 -11.99 -3.90 -22.59
C LEU A 782 -13.43 -3.72 -22.06
N LYS A 783 -14.45 -3.68 -22.94
CA LYS A 783 -15.86 -3.41 -22.59
C LYS A 783 -16.37 -4.16 -21.35
N ASP A 784 -16.09 -5.46 -21.30
CA ASP A 784 -16.54 -6.35 -20.24
C ASP A 784 -15.50 -6.52 -19.11
N TYR A 785 -14.34 -5.82 -19.21
CA TYR A 785 -13.21 -5.89 -18.29
C TYR A 785 -12.99 -4.60 -17.47
N TYR A 786 -13.26 -3.40 -18.01
CA TYR A 786 -13.13 -2.15 -17.26
C TYR A 786 -14.21 -2.02 -16.17
N ASP A 787 -13.87 -1.40 -15.04
CA ASP A 787 -14.75 -1.23 -13.89
C ASP A 787 -15.51 0.10 -13.95
N TRP A 788 -14.83 1.16 -14.38
CA TRP A 788 -15.41 2.43 -14.78
C TRP A 788 -14.47 3.18 -15.73
N ILE A 789 -14.96 4.29 -16.29
CA ILE A 789 -14.20 5.23 -17.12
C ILE A 789 -14.43 6.63 -16.55
N ASN A 790 -13.37 7.43 -16.48
CA ASN A 790 -13.34 8.81 -15.96
C ASN A 790 -12.84 9.79 -17.02
N PRO A 791 -13.64 10.18 -18.03
CA PRO A 791 -13.20 11.06 -19.11
C PRO A 791 -12.80 12.45 -18.62
N GLN A 792 -11.82 13.05 -19.30
CA GLN A 792 -11.33 14.40 -18.99
C GLN A 792 -12.26 15.45 -19.61
N TYR A 793 -13.04 16.14 -18.76
CA TYR A 793 -13.88 17.30 -19.09
C TYR A 793 -13.17 18.61 -18.76
N TYR A 794 -11.87 18.68 -19.06
CA TYR A 794 -10.99 19.83 -18.90
C TYR A 794 -9.94 19.78 -20.02
N ASN A 795 -9.24 20.90 -20.25
CA ASN A 795 -8.32 21.06 -21.38
C ASN A 795 -8.96 20.72 -22.74
N GLY A 796 -10.28 20.95 -22.89
CA GLY A 796 -10.99 20.78 -24.16
C GLY A 796 -11.03 22.04 -25.05
N TRP A 797 -10.60 23.20 -24.53
CA TRP A 797 -10.72 24.52 -25.18
C TRP A 797 -12.13 24.76 -25.77
N GLY A 798 -12.24 24.86 -27.10
CA GLY A 798 -13.49 25.09 -27.82
C GLY A 798 -14.33 23.85 -28.09
N ASP A 799 -13.84 22.64 -27.78
CA ASP A 799 -14.60 21.40 -27.98
C ASP A 799 -15.70 21.22 -26.93
N GLY A 800 -16.77 20.53 -27.32
CA GLY A 800 -17.91 20.20 -26.49
C GLY A 800 -19.00 19.44 -27.25
N PRO A 801 -20.09 19.03 -26.58
CA PRO A 801 -21.18 18.33 -27.23
C PRO A 801 -22.00 19.29 -28.10
N THR A 802 -22.41 18.80 -29.26
CA THR A 802 -23.39 19.43 -30.13
C THR A 802 -24.79 19.12 -29.61
N VAL A 803 -25.56 20.15 -29.26
CA VAL A 803 -26.84 19.99 -28.55
C VAL A 803 -27.93 19.40 -29.47
N ASP A 804 -28.38 18.18 -29.17
CA ASP A 804 -29.53 17.56 -29.83
C ASP A 804 -30.82 18.38 -29.59
N ALA A 805 -31.72 18.39 -30.58
CA ALA A 805 -32.94 19.21 -30.54
C ALA A 805 -33.89 18.90 -29.36
N GLN A 806 -33.84 17.68 -28.81
CA GLN A 806 -34.60 17.28 -27.63
C GLN A 806 -34.11 17.95 -26.33
N ASP A 807 -32.83 18.34 -26.28
CA ASP A 807 -32.15 18.88 -25.09
C ASP A 807 -32.04 20.41 -25.12
N ALA A 808 -32.03 21.00 -26.32
CA ALA A 808 -31.95 22.44 -26.59
C ALA A 808 -32.74 23.31 -25.60
N ALA A 809 -34.02 23.01 -25.40
CA ALA A 809 -34.89 23.74 -24.48
C ALA A 809 -34.50 23.55 -22.99
N LYS A 810 -34.03 22.35 -22.58
CA LYS A 810 -33.63 22.05 -21.19
C LYS A 810 -32.30 22.72 -20.81
N VAL A 811 -31.36 22.87 -21.76
CA VAL A 811 -30.10 23.60 -21.55
C VAL A 811 -30.16 25.09 -21.95
N GLY A 812 -31.26 25.54 -22.55
CA GLY A 812 -31.52 26.94 -22.89
C GLY A 812 -30.63 27.48 -24.01
N VAL A 813 -30.45 26.72 -25.09
CA VAL A 813 -29.77 27.14 -26.33
C VAL A 813 -30.48 26.57 -27.56
N SER A 814 -30.13 27.01 -28.77
CA SER A 814 -30.67 26.42 -30.01
C SER A 814 -30.12 25.00 -30.26
N ALA A 815 -30.91 24.16 -30.93
CA ALA A 815 -30.43 22.87 -31.44
C ALA A 815 -29.22 23.08 -32.38
N GLY A 816 -28.22 22.20 -32.31
CA GLY A 816 -26.97 22.33 -33.05
C GLY A 816 -25.95 23.33 -32.46
N THR A 817 -26.26 24.01 -31.36
CA THR A 817 -25.26 24.79 -30.61
C THR A 817 -24.21 23.85 -30.01
N ILE A 818 -22.93 24.22 -30.05
CA ILE A 818 -21.87 23.54 -29.28
C ILE A 818 -21.73 24.26 -27.94
N ILE A 819 -21.86 23.53 -26.83
CA ILE A 819 -21.54 24.07 -25.49
C ILE A 819 -20.11 23.66 -25.14
N SER A 820 -19.14 24.52 -25.45
CA SER A 820 -17.72 24.20 -25.28
C SER A 820 -17.28 24.11 -23.81
N ASN A 821 -16.18 23.37 -23.57
CA ASN A 821 -15.45 23.33 -22.30
C ASN A 821 -15.17 24.74 -21.74
N ASP A 822 -14.77 25.68 -22.59
CA ASP A 822 -14.48 27.07 -22.21
C ASP A 822 -15.71 27.90 -21.78
N ASN A 823 -16.94 27.45 -22.05
CA ASN A 823 -18.16 28.17 -21.66
C ASN A 823 -18.41 28.08 -20.15
N LYS A 824 -17.83 29.02 -19.38
CA LYS A 824 -17.95 29.08 -17.92
C LYS A 824 -19.41 29.19 -17.43
N GLU A 825 -20.28 29.90 -18.15
CA GLU A 825 -21.70 30.09 -17.78
C GLU A 825 -22.53 28.82 -17.96
N LYS A 826 -22.13 27.93 -18.88
CA LYS A 826 -22.80 26.66 -19.18
C LYS A 826 -21.99 25.43 -18.76
N ARG A 827 -21.02 25.58 -17.85
CA ARG A 827 -20.14 24.49 -17.39
C ARG A 827 -20.91 23.30 -16.79
N GLY A 828 -22.05 23.56 -16.11
CA GLY A 828 -22.93 22.51 -15.59
C GLY A 828 -23.73 21.78 -16.67
N GLU A 829 -24.26 22.51 -17.65
CA GLU A 829 -24.91 21.96 -18.84
C GLU A 829 -23.94 21.15 -19.71
N PHE A 830 -22.68 21.61 -19.86
CA PHE A 830 -21.60 20.89 -20.53
C PHE A 830 -21.37 19.52 -19.87
N PHE A 831 -21.10 19.48 -18.56
CA PHE A 831 -20.92 18.23 -17.82
C PHE A 831 -22.13 17.28 -17.95
N TYR A 832 -23.36 17.81 -17.81
CA TYR A 832 -24.59 17.04 -17.98
C TYR A 832 -24.73 16.44 -19.39
N LEU A 833 -24.55 17.24 -20.45
CA LEU A 833 -24.75 16.80 -21.82
C LEU A 833 -23.71 15.77 -22.28
N VAL A 834 -22.42 16.01 -21.99
CA VAL A 834 -21.37 15.04 -22.36
C VAL A 834 -21.63 13.70 -21.67
N THR A 835 -21.98 13.72 -20.37
CA THR A 835 -22.33 12.49 -19.64
C THR A 835 -23.57 11.84 -20.24
N LYS A 836 -24.69 12.57 -20.39
CA LYS A 836 -25.92 12.07 -20.98
C LYS A 836 -25.68 11.43 -22.35
N TYR A 837 -24.85 12.05 -23.19
CA TYR A 837 -24.61 11.57 -24.55
C TYR A 837 -23.68 10.36 -24.60
N MET A 838 -22.78 10.20 -23.62
CA MET A 838 -21.97 8.99 -23.45
C MET A 838 -22.71 7.85 -22.75
N THR A 839 -23.76 8.11 -21.96
CA THR A 839 -24.45 7.06 -21.17
C THR A 839 -25.86 6.69 -21.64
N SER A 840 -26.48 7.48 -22.52
CA SER A 840 -27.91 7.30 -22.86
C SER A 840 -28.35 7.75 -24.26
N ARG A 841 -27.46 8.29 -25.10
CA ARG A 841 -27.80 8.82 -26.44
C ARG A 841 -26.99 8.16 -27.57
N PRO A 842 -27.20 6.86 -27.84
CA PRO A 842 -26.62 6.22 -29.02
C PRO A 842 -27.11 6.93 -30.30
N GLY A 843 -26.19 7.41 -31.12
CA GLY A 843 -26.52 8.06 -32.40
C GLY A 843 -27.00 9.51 -32.31
N GLY A 844 -26.78 10.21 -31.18
CA GLY A 844 -26.80 11.68 -31.16
C GLY A 844 -25.70 12.29 -32.05
N VAL A 845 -25.71 13.61 -32.28
CA VAL A 845 -24.94 14.25 -33.36
C VAL A 845 -23.43 13.94 -33.32
N ASP A 846 -22.77 14.00 -32.15
CA ASP A 846 -21.34 13.68 -32.00
C ASP A 846 -21.01 12.18 -32.08
N ASN A 847 -22.03 11.31 -32.01
CA ASN A 847 -21.95 9.85 -32.06
C ASN A 847 -20.87 9.24 -31.14
N TYR A 848 -20.89 9.62 -29.85
CA TYR A 848 -19.99 9.08 -28.83
C TYR A 848 -20.11 7.55 -28.64
N PHE A 849 -19.01 6.92 -28.21
CA PHE A 849 -19.06 5.58 -27.62
C PHE A 849 -20.00 5.57 -26.39
N GLN A 850 -20.67 4.44 -26.14
CA GLN A 850 -21.64 4.31 -25.06
C GLN A 850 -21.06 3.54 -23.88
N ILE A 851 -21.19 4.09 -22.69
CA ILE A 851 -20.64 3.59 -21.41
C ILE A 851 -21.80 3.50 -20.41
N SER A 852 -21.89 2.41 -19.64
CA SER A 852 -22.97 2.25 -18.66
C SER A 852 -22.89 3.33 -17.57
N PRO A 853 -24.00 3.96 -17.11
CA PRO A 853 -23.96 4.99 -16.07
C PRO A 853 -23.22 4.59 -14.79
N ASP A 854 -23.40 3.35 -14.31
CA ASP A 854 -22.73 2.81 -13.12
C ASP A 854 -21.24 2.48 -13.33
N LYS A 855 -20.77 2.58 -14.58
CA LYS A 855 -19.36 2.59 -14.99
C LYS A 855 -18.88 3.98 -15.45
N PHE A 856 -19.66 5.05 -15.24
CA PHE A 856 -19.30 6.41 -15.67
C PHE A 856 -18.92 7.29 -14.48
N VAL A 857 -17.83 8.04 -14.62
CA VAL A 857 -17.31 9.01 -13.65
C VAL A 857 -16.98 10.30 -14.39
N ILE A 858 -17.36 11.48 -13.87
CA ILE A 858 -16.98 12.77 -14.48
C ILE A 858 -15.59 13.17 -13.99
N GLY A 859 -14.59 13.22 -14.87
CA GLY A 859 -13.27 13.78 -14.58
C GLY A 859 -13.21 15.26 -14.88
N ALA A 860 -13.03 16.09 -13.85
CA ALA A 860 -12.89 17.54 -14.02
C ALA A 860 -11.64 18.04 -13.29
N ALA A 861 -10.91 18.99 -13.88
CA ALA A 861 -9.81 19.66 -13.20
C ALA A 861 -10.32 20.36 -11.92
N THR A 862 -9.54 20.26 -10.85
CA THR A 862 -9.95 20.71 -9.51
C THR A 862 -10.31 22.19 -9.48
N ASN A 863 -9.43 23.02 -10.02
CA ASN A 863 -9.52 24.47 -10.10
C ASN A 863 -8.81 24.96 -11.39
N GLU A 864 -9.04 26.20 -11.83
CA GLU A 864 -8.57 26.67 -13.15
C GLU A 864 -7.04 26.58 -13.34
N PRO A 865 -6.18 26.73 -12.31
CA PRO A 865 -4.76 26.40 -12.40
C PRO A 865 -4.45 24.94 -12.73
N ALA A 866 -5.22 23.98 -12.20
CA ALA A 866 -5.06 22.54 -12.45
C ALA A 866 -5.39 22.13 -13.89
N GLY A 867 -6.29 22.87 -14.56
CA GLY A 867 -6.68 22.60 -15.94
C GLY A 867 -7.76 23.57 -16.44
N ARG A 868 -7.67 23.93 -17.73
CA ARG A 868 -8.56 24.89 -18.39
C ARG A 868 -9.98 24.34 -18.47
N GLY A 869 -10.93 25.02 -17.84
CA GLY A 869 -12.33 24.57 -17.80
C GLY A 869 -12.70 23.80 -16.53
N ALA A 870 -11.92 23.97 -15.46
CA ALA A 870 -12.14 23.34 -14.17
C ALA A 870 -13.57 23.42 -13.60
N ALA A 871 -13.85 22.53 -12.65
CA ALA A 871 -15.13 22.48 -11.98
C ALA A 871 -15.40 23.71 -11.09
N THR A 872 -16.69 23.97 -10.86
CA THR A 872 -17.16 24.81 -9.77
C THR A 872 -18.24 24.03 -9.00
N LYS A 873 -18.48 24.42 -7.74
CA LYS A 873 -19.57 23.89 -6.93
C LYS A 873 -20.90 23.88 -7.69
N ASP A 874 -21.20 24.99 -8.36
CA ASP A 874 -22.48 25.18 -9.03
C ASP A 874 -22.57 24.39 -10.33
N ALA A 875 -21.47 24.23 -11.08
CA ALA A 875 -21.43 23.35 -12.24
C ALA A 875 -21.67 21.87 -11.86
N ILE A 876 -21.03 21.40 -10.78
CA ILE A 876 -21.23 20.03 -10.25
C ILE A 876 -22.68 19.83 -9.79
N ASN A 877 -23.23 20.76 -9.00
CA ASN A 877 -24.61 20.68 -8.53
C ASN A 877 -25.64 20.74 -9.67
N LYS A 878 -25.41 21.60 -10.66
CA LYS A 878 -26.25 21.72 -11.87
C LYS A 878 -26.23 20.43 -12.68
N ALA A 879 -25.05 19.87 -12.94
CA ALA A 879 -24.90 18.60 -13.65
C ALA A 879 -25.58 17.44 -12.90
N PHE A 880 -25.34 17.31 -11.59
CA PHE A 880 -25.97 16.31 -10.73
C PHE A 880 -27.50 16.35 -10.80
N ASN A 881 -28.10 17.55 -10.68
CA ASN A 881 -29.55 17.70 -10.73
C ASN A 881 -30.12 17.37 -12.13
N LEU A 882 -29.52 17.89 -13.21
CA LEU A 882 -29.97 17.63 -14.58
C LEU A 882 -29.89 16.14 -14.96
N LEU A 883 -28.84 15.43 -14.53
CA LEU A 883 -28.68 13.98 -14.70
C LEU A 883 -29.72 13.20 -13.87
N LYS A 884 -29.97 13.61 -12.63
CA LYS A 884 -30.95 12.99 -11.74
C LYS A 884 -32.39 13.13 -12.24
N GLU A 885 -32.75 14.29 -12.81
CA GLU A 885 -34.04 14.50 -13.49
C GLU A 885 -34.26 13.47 -14.61
N ASP A 886 -33.21 13.19 -15.39
CA ASP A 886 -33.21 12.20 -16.47
C ASP A 886 -33.03 10.76 -15.97
N SER A 887 -33.02 10.54 -14.65
CA SER A 887 -32.76 9.25 -13.98
C SER A 887 -31.38 8.63 -14.29
N ILE A 888 -30.42 9.42 -14.78
CA ILE A 888 -29.05 8.99 -15.08
C ILE A 888 -28.22 9.01 -13.78
N HIS A 889 -28.01 7.82 -13.21
CA HIS A 889 -27.28 7.64 -11.96
C HIS A 889 -25.84 7.21 -12.25
N ILE A 890 -24.91 8.17 -12.30
CA ILE A 890 -23.48 7.88 -12.51
C ILE A 890 -22.75 7.48 -11.22
N ARG A 891 -21.57 6.88 -11.37
CA ARG A 891 -20.77 6.31 -10.27
C ARG A 891 -20.13 7.36 -9.36
N GLY A 892 -19.75 8.53 -9.90
CA GLY A 892 -19.19 9.63 -9.12
C GLY A 892 -18.30 10.58 -9.90
N LEU A 893 -17.25 11.11 -9.26
CA LEU A 893 -16.34 12.12 -9.80
C LEU A 893 -14.87 11.66 -9.77
N MET A 894 -14.07 12.25 -10.65
CA MET A 894 -12.61 12.17 -10.70
C MET A 894 -12.04 13.59 -10.71
N THR A 895 -10.83 13.82 -10.18
CA THR A 895 -10.12 15.08 -10.41
C THR A 895 -8.62 14.95 -10.56
N TRP A 896 -8.08 15.74 -11.51
CA TRP A 896 -6.69 16.19 -11.51
C TRP A 896 -6.61 17.48 -10.67
N SER A 897 -6.04 17.49 -9.47
CA SER A 897 -5.42 16.38 -8.72
C SER A 897 -5.65 16.56 -7.21
N VAL A 898 -5.31 15.57 -6.37
CA VAL A 898 -5.43 15.73 -4.90
C VAL A 898 -4.44 16.74 -4.32
N LEU A 899 -3.34 17.04 -5.02
CA LEU A 899 -2.41 18.09 -4.64
C LEU A 899 -3.04 19.48 -4.89
N TRP A 900 -3.83 19.62 -5.96
CA TRP A 900 -4.62 20.82 -6.25
C TRP A 900 -5.76 21.03 -5.25
N ASP A 901 -6.52 19.99 -4.90
CA ASP A 901 -7.63 20.14 -3.93
C ASP A 901 -7.09 20.30 -2.49
N GLY A 902 -5.90 19.75 -2.24
CA GLY A 902 -5.19 19.88 -0.98
C GLY A 902 -4.58 21.24 -0.69
N PHE A 903 -4.56 22.16 -1.66
CA PHE A 903 -4.06 23.53 -1.48
C PHE A 903 -4.98 24.38 -0.59
N GLU A 904 -4.45 25.44 0.00
CA GLU A 904 -5.21 26.44 0.75
C GLU A 904 -4.61 27.83 0.56
N GLY A 905 -5.45 28.81 0.24
CA GLY A 905 -5.03 30.19 -0.03
C GLY A 905 -5.42 30.69 -1.42
N MET A 906 -4.84 31.81 -1.83
CA MET A 906 -5.25 32.50 -3.05
C MET A 906 -4.72 31.82 -4.33
N ILE A 907 -5.61 31.56 -5.29
CA ILE A 907 -5.31 30.96 -6.60
C ILE A 907 -5.75 31.88 -7.77
N PRO A 908 -5.19 31.68 -8.98
CA PRO A 908 -5.70 32.28 -10.21
C PRO A 908 -7.13 31.84 -10.59
N ASP A 909 -7.86 32.74 -11.26
CA ASP A 909 -9.20 32.53 -11.84
C ASP A 909 -9.19 32.01 -13.29
N GLN A 910 -7.99 31.82 -13.86
CA GLN A 910 -7.73 31.50 -15.26
C GLN A 910 -6.51 30.58 -15.37
N TYR A 911 -6.64 29.51 -16.16
CA TYR A 911 -5.54 28.61 -16.48
C TYR A 911 -4.35 29.35 -17.10
N GLY A 912 -3.12 29.02 -16.67
CA GLY A 912 -1.88 29.66 -17.13
C GLY A 912 -1.60 31.05 -16.56
N SER A 913 -2.52 31.64 -15.79
CA SER A 913 -2.27 32.89 -15.03
C SER A 913 -1.48 32.60 -13.76
N THR A 914 -0.64 33.54 -13.32
CA THR A 914 -0.01 33.55 -11.98
C THR A 914 -0.66 34.55 -11.02
N VAL A 915 -1.61 35.37 -11.50
CA VAL A 915 -2.27 36.41 -10.72
C VAL A 915 -3.34 35.78 -9.84
N ALA A 916 -3.07 35.67 -8.54
CA ALA A 916 -4.01 35.12 -7.57
C ALA A 916 -5.21 36.07 -7.34
N LYS A 917 -6.44 35.56 -7.49
CA LYS A 917 -7.70 36.33 -7.38
C LYS A 917 -8.80 35.67 -6.54
N VAL A 918 -8.77 34.35 -6.36
CA VAL A 918 -9.84 33.58 -5.70
C VAL A 918 -9.29 32.85 -4.49
N GLU A 919 -9.97 32.90 -3.34
CA GLU A 919 -9.62 32.10 -2.16
C GLU A 919 -10.01 30.63 -2.40
N TRP A 920 -9.03 29.74 -2.53
CA TRP A 920 -9.24 28.30 -2.54
C TRP A 920 -9.19 27.74 -1.12
N LYS A 921 -10.18 26.93 -0.78
CA LYS A 921 -10.27 26.26 0.53
C LYS A 921 -9.96 24.79 0.38
N ARG A 922 -9.18 24.26 1.32
CA ARG A 922 -8.70 22.90 1.24
C ARG A 922 -9.85 21.90 1.19
N TRP A 923 -9.73 20.92 0.30
CA TRP A 923 -10.71 19.87 0.06
C TRP A 923 -12.10 20.36 -0.40
N SER A 924 -12.10 21.41 -1.23
CA SER A 924 -13.32 21.96 -1.83
C SER A 924 -13.95 20.99 -2.83
N TYR A 925 -13.17 20.38 -3.73
CA TYR A 925 -13.68 19.43 -4.72
C TYR A 925 -14.22 18.17 -4.04
N ALA A 926 -13.49 17.61 -3.07
CA ALA A 926 -13.96 16.50 -2.25
C ALA A 926 -15.26 16.84 -1.50
N LYS A 927 -15.44 18.09 -1.05
CA LYS A 927 -16.71 18.56 -0.49
C LYS A 927 -17.82 18.70 -1.54
N TRP A 928 -17.53 19.20 -2.74
CA TRP A 928 -18.54 19.34 -3.79
C TRP A 928 -19.06 17.97 -4.24
N TYR A 929 -18.20 16.95 -4.28
CA TYR A 929 -18.59 15.56 -4.44
C TYR A 929 -19.54 15.08 -3.33
N GLU A 930 -19.16 15.26 -2.06
CA GLU A 930 -19.93 14.85 -0.88
C GLU A 930 -21.32 15.53 -0.82
N ASP A 931 -21.40 16.81 -1.16
CA ASP A 931 -22.66 17.58 -1.23
C ASP A 931 -23.60 17.10 -2.37
N SER A 932 -23.08 16.35 -3.36
CA SER A 932 -23.77 15.97 -4.61
C SER A 932 -23.71 14.46 -4.92
N PHE A 933 -22.83 14.02 -5.84
CA PHE A 933 -22.75 12.64 -6.33
C PHE A 933 -22.38 11.62 -5.25
N GLY A 934 -21.55 12.00 -4.28
CA GLY A 934 -21.15 11.19 -3.12
C GLY A 934 -22.24 11.04 -2.06
N LYS A 935 -23.32 11.83 -2.14
CA LYS A 935 -24.42 11.78 -1.18
C LYS A 935 -25.09 10.40 -1.19
N LEU A 936 -25.06 9.77 -0.03
CA LEU A 936 -25.71 8.48 0.23
C LEU A 936 -27.23 8.64 0.32
N LYS A 937 -27.95 7.54 0.09
CA LYS A 937 -29.37 7.46 0.42
C LYS A 937 -29.54 7.53 1.94
N ASN A 938 -30.59 8.20 2.40
CA ASN A 938 -31.07 8.01 3.77
C ASN A 938 -31.55 6.56 3.88
N LYS A 939 -30.98 5.78 4.79
CA LYS A 939 -31.30 4.37 5.08
C LYS A 939 -31.68 4.23 6.55
#